data_AF-J0QZ36-F1
#
_entry.id   AF-J0QZ36-F1
#
_cell.length_a   1.000
_cell.length_b   1.000
_cell.length_c   1.000
_cell.angle_alpha   90.00
_cell.angle_beta   90.00
_cell.angle_gamma   90.00
#
_symmetry.space_group_name_H-M   'P 1'
#
loop_
_entity.id
_entity.type
_entity.pdbx_description
1 polymer ?
#
loop_
_entity_poly.entity_id
_entity_poly.type
_entity_poly.pdbx_seq_one_letter_code
_entity_poly.pdbx_strand_id
1 'polypeptide(L)'
;MKKKVLVLPGDGVGPEVCDAALMVLEQFQLPIELSYGAIGWECWKQEGDPVPQATWQKINDCDAVLLGAVTCSGKEAALKELAPHLRERQLPYVSPVVQLRQKLGLFANIRPVRYIVGSKRPFHFCVIRENSEGLYAGLDFRGVSPETATWLKHPNLTKYGLEEAAWTVQLQTRFGLERLFEYAFSYARRYGFKRVTFADKPNVMRESGQFAQEIFEKVAQNYSEIEADIHNVDAVALWIVTKPEQFGVIVAENMFGDILSDLGAGVMGGLGLAPSANVGSKIAYFEPVHGSAPRLAGQNKANPSAMLYTTALLLEHLGFQDAAQQLSESVDQVIRAGKTVTYDLGGLATTRQMAEAVLHSLVNPVSVCRAAIITVGDELLSGQYLNTNLQDLSQSLNKRNIQVTRHFVCADQLQQISETVIACLGQEDLIIISGGLGPTSDDKTRDAIAQAVQKPLVHHEVVWQTIKGQLQRLGIAPDSNNARQALFPETAKVLDNPTGTAPGFTLSCSGSSLVVLPGPPTQALSLLEHYLEHGEKKYPAVSRAQYAWTLIGVDESTIAHWVDGHFANEPFERHFLWKSPYVLVQLVGQSSAPLAQHLIEEFENHFRPYLVGAEITTARQQLAMYAEVHWLANDPMLLKYFQPMEKSEKNIPQLEVEVSLSPSLEVLENQKESLGHATMTVRIDGYGDDQLTFPYTRPLLGVVLQEYAAWSVLKRYLKAEDYK
;
A
#
# COMPACT_ATOMS: atom_id res chain seq x y z
N MET A 1 12.66 -33.31 12.58
CA MET A 1 13.92 -33.39 11.83
C MET A 1 14.18 -32.02 11.22
N LYS A 2 15.46 -31.60 11.11
CA LYS A 2 15.79 -30.37 10.38
C LYS A 2 15.48 -30.55 8.89
N LYS A 3 14.90 -29.53 8.27
CA LYS A 3 14.62 -29.50 6.82
C LYS A 3 15.85 -29.00 6.09
N LYS A 4 16.22 -29.60 4.96
CA LYS A 4 17.37 -29.19 4.16
C LYS A 4 16.92 -28.39 2.95
N VAL A 5 17.39 -27.16 2.83
CA VAL A 5 17.10 -26.28 1.70
C VAL A 5 18.40 -25.99 0.94
N LEU A 6 18.39 -26.23 -0.37
CA LEU A 6 19.49 -25.85 -1.25
C LEU A 6 19.20 -24.48 -1.84
N VAL A 7 20.06 -23.51 -1.55
CA VAL A 7 20.03 -22.16 -2.12
C VAL A 7 20.91 -22.12 -3.36
N LEU A 8 20.32 -21.68 -4.46
CA LEU A 8 20.96 -21.46 -5.75
C LEU A 8 20.82 -19.98 -6.12
N PRO A 9 21.81 -19.12 -5.83
CA PRO A 9 21.65 -17.66 -5.97
C PRO A 9 21.37 -17.17 -7.39
N GLY A 10 21.78 -17.92 -8.41
CA GLY A 10 21.58 -17.57 -9.81
C GLY A 10 22.48 -16.42 -10.29
N ASP A 11 21.96 -15.62 -11.22
CA ASP A 11 22.66 -14.55 -11.93
C ASP A 11 21.95 -13.19 -11.79
N GLY A 12 22.65 -12.11 -12.15
CA GLY A 12 22.06 -10.77 -12.24
C GLY A 12 21.61 -10.24 -10.88
N VAL A 13 20.33 -9.88 -10.75
CA VAL A 13 19.73 -9.47 -9.46
C VAL A 13 19.45 -10.64 -8.52
N GLY A 14 19.56 -11.89 -8.99
CA GLY A 14 19.27 -13.10 -8.23
C GLY A 14 19.97 -13.16 -6.88
N PRO A 15 21.30 -12.97 -6.80
CA PRO A 15 22.03 -12.95 -5.53
C PRO A 15 21.53 -11.86 -4.57
N GLU A 16 21.29 -10.63 -5.05
CA GLU A 16 20.85 -9.50 -4.20
C GLU A 16 19.49 -9.78 -3.53
N VAL A 17 18.53 -10.33 -4.28
CA VAL A 17 17.20 -10.66 -3.74
C VAL A 17 17.22 -11.94 -2.90
N CYS A 18 18.10 -12.91 -3.21
CA CYS A 18 18.32 -14.08 -2.36
C CYS A 18 18.85 -13.66 -0.99
N ASP A 19 19.90 -12.83 -0.95
CA ASP A 19 20.52 -12.38 0.30
C ASP A 19 19.52 -11.61 1.17
N ALA A 20 18.71 -10.73 0.56
CA ALA A 20 17.61 -10.05 1.23
C ALA A 20 16.59 -11.03 1.84
N ALA A 21 16.22 -12.09 1.12
CA ALA A 21 15.27 -13.08 1.61
C ALA A 21 15.84 -13.98 2.71
N LEU A 22 17.11 -14.37 2.60
CA LEU A 22 17.79 -15.17 3.61
C LEU A 22 17.95 -14.42 4.93
N MET A 23 18.28 -13.12 4.87
CA MET A 23 18.34 -12.25 6.04
C MET A 23 17.01 -12.25 6.82
N VAL A 24 15.89 -12.18 6.11
CA VAL A 24 14.56 -12.22 6.74
C VAL A 24 14.21 -13.62 7.24
N LEU A 25 14.60 -14.67 6.51
CA LEU A 25 14.36 -16.07 6.89
C LEU A 25 15.06 -16.45 8.21
N GLU A 26 16.28 -15.96 8.41
CA GLU A 26 17.08 -16.22 9.63
C GLU A 26 16.37 -15.76 10.91
N GLN A 27 15.53 -14.71 10.81
CA GLN A 27 14.81 -14.17 11.96
C GLN A 27 13.81 -15.15 12.58
N PHE A 28 13.24 -16.06 11.78
CA PHE A 28 12.26 -17.03 12.30
C PHE A 28 12.91 -18.15 13.13
N GLN A 29 14.24 -18.31 13.10
CA GLN A 29 15.00 -19.33 13.85
C GLN A 29 14.45 -20.76 13.66
N LEU A 30 13.97 -21.07 12.46
CA LEU A 30 13.36 -22.36 12.13
C LEU A 30 14.42 -23.47 12.03
N PRO A 31 14.04 -24.75 12.20
CA PRO A 31 14.94 -25.89 12.06
C PRO A 31 15.23 -26.19 10.57
N ILE A 32 15.78 -25.21 9.85
CA ILE A 32 16.16 -25.28 8.44
C ILE A 32 17.69 -25.25 8.34
N GLU A 33 18.25 -26.20 7.59
CA GLU A 33 19.65 -26.26 7.23
C GLU A 33 19.82 -25.76 5.80
N LEU A 34 20.53 -24.63 5.65
CA LEU A 34 20.82 -24.05 4.35
C LEU A 34 22.11 -24.63 3.78
N SER A 35 22.06 -25.10 2.54
CA SER A 35 23.21 -25.49 1.74
C SER A 35 23.27 -24.64 0.47
N TYR A 36 24.45 -24.42 -0.10
CA TYR A 36 24.61 -23.53 -1.25
C TYR A 36 25.14 -24.31 -2.46
N GLY A 37 24.59 -24.03 -3.64
CA GLY A 37 25.03 -24.61 -4.91
C GLY A 37 25.21 -23.54 -5.99
N ALA A 38 26.00 -23.88 -7.02
CA ALA A 38 26.22 -23.00 -8.15
C ALA A 38 25.24 -23.35 -9.29
N ILE A 39 24.74 -22.33 -9.97
CA ILE A 39 23.89 -22.47 -11.16
C ILE A 39 24.01 -21.21 -12.00
N GLY A 40 23.81 -21.36 -13.31
CA GLY A 40 23.53 -20.24 -14.20
C GLY A 40 24.65 -19.93 -15.18
N TRP A 41 24.69 -18.66 -15.59
CA TRP A 41 25.50 -18.19 -16.70
C TRP A 41 27.00 -18.23 -16.40
N GLU A 42 27.39 -17.94 -15.15
CA GLU A 42 28.80 -18.03 -14.77
C GLU A 42 29.32 -19.47 -14.85
N CYS A 43 28.52 -20.45 -14.42
CA CYS A 43 28.84 -21.88 -14.57
C CYS A 43 28.99 -22.27 -16.04
N TRP A 44 28.07 -21.81 -16.90
CA TRP A 44 28.17 -22.03 -18.34
C TRP A 44 29.48 -21.48 -18.92
N LYS A 45 29.83 -20.22 -18.62
CA LYS A 45 31.03 -19.58 -19.15
C LYS A 45 32.31 -20.33 -18.76
N GLN A 46 32.38 -20.82 -17.53
CA GLN A 46 33.59 -21.45 -16.97
C GLN A 46 33.71 -22.94 -17.32
N GLU A 47 32.62 -23.70 -17.17
CA GLU A 47 32.65 -25.17 -17.23
C GLU A 47 31.95 -25.75 -18.46
N GLY A 48 31.17 -24.93 -19.19
CA GLY A 48 30.32 -25.39 -20.29
C GLY A 48 29.12 -26.22 -19.84
N ASP A 49 28.79 -26.19 -18.54
CA ASP A 49 27.58 -26.75 -17.97
C ASP A 49 26.93 -25.69 -17.06
N PRO A 50 25.68 -25.26 -17.34
CA PRO A 50 25.00 -24.29 -16.48
C PRO A 50 24.57 -24.86 -15.12
N VAL A 51 24.53 -26.19 -14.95
CA VAL A 51 24.16 -26.86 -13.69
C VAL A 51 25.19 -27.94 -13.35
N PRO A 52 26.29 -27.58 -12.65
CA PRO A 52 27.37 -28.51 -12.35
C PRO A 52 26.90 -29.81 -11.66
N GLN A 53 27.61 -30.90 -11.90
CA GLN A 53 27.28 -32.22 -11.31
C GLN A 53 27.21 -32.19 -9.77
N ALA A 54 28.04 -31.36 -9.12
CA ALA A 54 28.01 -31.16 -7.67
C ALA A 54 26.69 -30.55 -7.19
N THR A 55 26.05 -29.69 -8.00
CA THR A 55 24.73 -29.13 -7.71
C THR A 55 23.65 -30.22 -7.80
N TRP A 56 23.71 -31.11 -8.79
CA TRP A 56 22.78 -32.25 -8.88
C TRP A 56 22.85 -33.20 -7.69
N GLN A 57 24.04 -33.45 -7.15
CA GLN A 57 24.21 -34.26 -5.93
C GLN A 57 23.48 -33.60 -4.75
N LYS A 58 23.67 -32.29 -4.55
CA LYS A 58 22.99 -31.54 -3.48
C LYS A 58 21.48 -31.51 -3.65
N ILE A 59 20.97 -31.40 -4.88
CA ILE A 59 19.53 -31.43 -5.17
C ILE A 59 18.90 -32.75 -4.70
N ASN A 60 19.58 -33.88 -4.89
CA ASN A 60 19.07 -35.19 -4.47
C ASN A 60 19.00 -35.37 -2.94
N ASP A 61 19.82 -34.62 -2.19
CA ASP A 61 19.93 -34.74 -0.73
C ASP A 61 19.09 -33.69 0.04
N CYS A 62 18.40 -32.80 -0.66
CA CYS A 62 17.62 -31.70 -0.08
C CYS A 62 16.10 -31.96 -0.11
N ASP A 63 15.36 -31.29 0.77
CA ASP A 63 13.89 -31.33 0.81
C ASP A 63 13.27 -30.34 -0.19
N ALA A 64 13.93 -29.20 -0.40
CA ALA A 64 13.48 -28.13 -1.30
C ALA A 64 14.65 -27.31 -1.82
N VAL A 65 14.45 -26.63 -2.95
CA VAL A 65 15.43 -25.74 -3.57
C VAL A 65 14.88 -24.31 -3.62
N LEU A 66 15.66 -23.33 -3.15
CA LEU A 66 15.38 -21.90 -3.35
C LEU A 66 16.30 -21.39 -4.46
N LEU A 67 15.71 -20.92 -5.56
CA LEU A 67 16.41 -20.50 -6.76
C LEU A 67 16.22 -19.00 -6.97
N GLY A 68 17.33 -18.26 -7.00
CA GLY A 68 17.38 -16.89 -7.49
C GLY A 68 17.25 -16.82 -9.01
N ALA A 69 17.06 -15.61 -9.53
CA ALA A 69 16.85 -15.43 -10.96
C ALA A 69 18.08 -15.91 -11.78
N VAL A 70 17.85 -16.56 -12.93
CA VAL A 70 18.94 -17.12 -13.76
C VAL A 70 18.91 -16.53 -15.17
N THR A 71 20.08 -16.26 -15.74
CA THR A 71 20.16 -15.70 -17.10
C THR A 71 20.00 -16.79 -18.15
N CYS A 72 19.03 -16.60 -19.04
CA CYS A 72 18.84 -17.45 -20.23
C CYS A 72 19.09 -16.62 -21.49
N SER A 73 20.06 -17.04 -22.30
CA SER A 73 20.41 -16.39 -23.57
C SER A 73 20.25 -17.35 -24.74
N GLY A 74 20.11 -16.81 -25.96
CA GLY A 74 20.02 -17.60 -27.18
C GLY A 74 21.30 -18.39 -27.47
N LYS A 75 21.16 -19.50 -28.22
CA LYS A 75 22.25 -20.45 -28.53
C LYS A 75 23.51 -19.78 -29.08
N GLU A 76 23.36 -18.79 -29.96
CA GLU A 76 24.50 -18.06 -30.56
C GLU A 76 25.25 -17.19 -29.56
N ALA A 77 24.54 -16.53 -28.64
CA ALA A 77 25.15 -15.72 -27.59
C ALA A 77 25.88 -16.63 -26.57
N ALA A 78 25.27 -17.77 -26.21
CA ALA A 78 25.87 -18.74 -25.31
C ALA A 78 27.19 -19.32 -25.83
N LEU A 79 27.28 -19.61 -27.12
CA LEU A 79 28.52 -20.12 -27.74
C LEU A 79 29.63 -19.06 -27.80
N LYS A 80 29.28 -17.78 -28.00
CA LYS A 80 30.25 -16.68 -28.05
C LYS A 80 30.90 -16.40 -26.70
N GLU A 81 30.16 -16.52 -25.61
CA GLU A 81 30.64 -16.21 -24.25
C GLU A 81 31.30 -17.40 -23.54
N LEU A 82 31.18 -18.61 -24.09
CA LEU A 82 31.86 -19.80 -23.58
C LEU A 82 33.39 -19.58 -23.54
N ALA A 83 34.08 -20.14 -22.52
CA ALA A 83 35.53 -20.01 -22.41
C ALA A 83 36.25 -20.50 -23.69
N PRO A 84 37.31 -19.81 -24.16
CA PRO A 84 37.96 -20.12 -25.44
C PRO A 84 38.36 -21.59 -25.61
N HIS A 85 38.81 -22.23 -24.52
CA HIS A 85 39.23 -23.63 -24.49
C HIS A 85 38.08 -24.66 -24.64
N LEU A 86 36.82 -24.22 -24.50
CA LEU A 86 35.62 -25.06 -24.64
C LEU A 86 34.84 -24.77 -25.92
N ARG A 87 35.10 -23.66 -26.62
CA ARG A 87 34.39 -23.27 -27.86
C ARG A 87 34.51 -24.30 -28.98
N GLU A 88 35.66 -24.96 -29.07
CA GLU A 88 35.90 -26.01 -30.07
C GLU A 88 35.02 -27.25 -29.85
N ARG A 89 34.46 -27.43 -28.65
CA ARG A 89 33.64 -28.60 -28.30
C ARG A 89 32.16 -28.49 -28.69
N GLN A 90 31.72 -27.32 -29.17
CA GLN A 90 30.34 -27.07 -29.63
C GLN A 90 29.26 -27.62 -28.67
N LEU A 91 29.42 -27.38 -27.36
CA LEU A 91 28.51 -27.91 -26.35
C LEU A 91 27.09 -27.33 -26.54
N PRO A 92 26.04 -28.18 -26.47
CA PRO A 92 24.67 -27.71 -26.60
C PRO A 92 24.22 -26.98 -25.31
N TYR A 93 23.95 -25.68 -25.41
CA TYR A 93 23.34 -24.93 -24.31
C TYR A 93 21.87 -25.29 -24.15
N VAL A 94 21.49 -25.75 -22.96
CA VAL A 94 20.10 -25.94 -22.53
C VAL A 94 19.87 -25.11 -21.29
N SER A 95 18.78 -24.34 -21.27
CA SER A 95 18.44 -23.46 -20.14
C SER A 95 18.47 -24.23 -18.81
N PRO A 96 19.15 -23.71 -17.76
CA PRO A 96 19.21 -24.33 -16.44
C PRO A 96 17.82 -24.62 -15.86
N VAL A 97 16.88 -23.69 -16.05
CA VAL A 97 15.49 -23.81 -15.58
C VAL A 97 14.77 -24.97 -16.28
N VAL A 98 14.95 -25.09 -17.60
CA VAL A 98 14.37 -26.21 -18.37
C VAL A 98 14.96 -27.55 -17.92
N GLN A 99 16.28 -27.61 -17.69
CA GLN A 99 16.94 -28.83 -17.20
C GLN A 99 16.40 -29.27 -15.84
N LEU A 100 16.24 -28.33 -14.89
CA LEU A 100 15.67 -28.60 -13.57
C LEU A 100 14.24 -29.13 -13.69
N ARG A 101 13.36 -28.44 -14.44
CA ARG A 101 11.95 -28.82 -14.60
C ARG A 101 11.79 -30.23 -15.18
N GLN A 102 12.55 -30.55 -16.23
CA GLN A 102 12.48 -31.85 -16.90
C GLN A 102 13.07 -32.98 -16.04
N LYS A 103 14.32 -32.82 -15.53
CA LYS A 103 15.00 -33.88 -14.78
C LYS A 103 14.34 -34.18 -13.43
N LEU A 104 13.71 -33.17 -12.80
CA LEU A 104 13.03 -33.33 -11.52
C LEU A 104 11.52 -33.65 -11.67
N GLY A 105 11.00 -33.66 -12.90
CA GLY A 105 9.60 -33.98 -13.17
C GLY A 105 8.61 -32.97 -12.57
N LEU A 106 8.95 -31.69 -12.61
CA LEU A 106 8.18 -30.60 -12.00
C LEU A 106 7.10 -30.14 -12.95
N PHE A 107 5.92 -30.74 -12.83
CA PHE A 107 4.84 -30.62 -13.80
C PHE A 107 3.90 -29.44 -13.55
N ALA A 108 3.80 -28.95 -12.31
CA ALA A 108 2.94 -27.84 -11.94
C ALA A 108 3.78 -26.63 -11.51
N ASN A 109 3.57 -25.49 -12.17
CA ASN A 109 4.12 -24.20 -11.75
C ASN A 109 3.00 -23.36 -11.15
N ILE A 110 3.10 -23.09 -9.86
CA ILE A 110 2.12 -22.40 -9.03
C ILE A 110 2.52 -20.94 -8.96
N ARG A 111 1.63 -20.05 -9.39
CA ARG A 111 1.84 -18.60 -9.39
C ARG A 111 0.65 -17.91 -8.70
N PRO A 112 0.70 -17.79 -7.37
CA PRO A 112 -0.32 -17.08 -6.61
C PRO A 112 -0.33 -15.58 -6.95
N VAL A 113 -1.52 -15.04 -7.11
CA VAL A 113 -1.78 -13.63 -7.40
C VAL A 113 -2.72 -13.11 -6.33
N ARG A 114 -2.25 -12.12 -5.56
CA ARG A 114 -3.00 -11.57 -4.43
C ARG A 114 -3.05 -10.06 -4.48
N TYR A 115 -4.09 -9.50 -3.87
CA TYR A 115 -4.22 -8.07 -3.71
C TYR A 115 -3.32 -7.54 -2.59
N ILE A 116 -2.45 -6.59 -2.93
CA ILE A 116 -1.59 -5.90 -1.96
C ILE A 116 -2.05 -4.45 -1.79
N VAL A 117 -2.13 -3.72 -2.90
CA VAL A 117 -2.49 -2.30 -2.97
C VAL A 117 -3.15 -1.99 -4.32
N GLY A 118 -4.01 -0.98 -4.37
CA GLY A 118 -4.59 -0.45 -5.62
C GLY A 118 -6.10 -0.26 -5.58
N SER A 119 -6.66 0.55 -6.46
CA SER A 119 -8.08 0.93 -6.42
C SER A 119 -9.08 -0.16 -6.83
N LYS A 120 -8.60 -1.34 -7.23
CA LYS A 120 -9.46 -2.48 -7.59
C LYS A 120 -10.00 -3.16 -6.35
N ARG A 121 -11.10 -3.90 -6.54
CA ARG A 121 -11.63 -4.83 -5.52
C ARG A 121 -10.52 -5.78 -5.08
N PRO A 122 -10.38 -6.08 -3.78
CA PRO A 122 -9.46 -7.12 -3.33
C PRO A 122 -9.73 -8.44 -4.03
N PHE A 123 -8.68 -9.03 -4.59
CA PHE A 123 -8.68 -10.28 -5.33
C PHE A 123 -7.63 -11.24 -4.78
N HIS A 124 -7.88 -12.53 -4.94
CA HIS A 124 -6.93 -13.57 -4.60
C HIS A 124 -7.22 -14.78 -5.49
N PHE A 125 -6.28 -15.14 -6.35
CA PHE A 125 -6.38 -16.30 -7.22
C PHE A 125 -4.99 -16.91 -7.44
N CYS A 126 -4.92 -18.08 -8.07
CA CYS A 126 -3.66 -18.73 -8.40
C CYS A 126 -3.68 -19.24 -9.84
N VAL A 127 -2.62 -18.98 -10.59
CA VAL A 127 -2.41 -19.63 -11.89
C VAL A 127 -1.58 -20.89 -11.67
N ILE A 128 -2.11 -22.04 -12.09
CA ILE A 128 -1.42 -23.32 -12.09
C ILE A 128 -1.11 -23.67 -13.55
N ARG A 129 0.15 -23.49 -13.90
CA ARG A 129 0.68 -23.68 -15.25
C ARG A 129 1.23 -25.09 -15.41
N GLU A 130 0.86 -25.75 -16.51
CA GLU A 130 1.54 -26.94 -16.99
C GLU A 130 3.00 -26.61 -17.32
N ASN A 131 3.96 -27.39 -16.83
CA ASN A 131 5.37 -27.00 -16.82
C ASN A 131 6.32 -28.01 -17.50
N SER A 132 5.77 -29.05 -18.12
CA SER A 132 6.54 -30.18 -18.70
C SER A 132 6.31 -30.43 -20.20
N GLU A 133 5.19 -29.98 -20.77
CA GLU A 133 4.79 -30.20 -22.17
C GLU A 133 4.16 -28.92 -22.78
N GLY A 134 3.22 -29.07 -23.72
CA GLY A 134 2.64 -27.98 -24.50
C GLY A 134 3.57 -27.48 -25.61
N LEU A 135 3.50 -26.19 -25.93
CA LEU A 135 4.39 -25.56 -26.92
C LEU A 135 5.84 -25.46 -26.44
N TYR A 136 6.10 -25.68 -25.15
CA TYR A 136 7.44 -25.65 -24.56
C TYR A 136 8.13 -27.02 -24.62
N ALA A 137 7.52 -28.01 -25.28
CA ALA A 137 8.11 -29.33 -25.53
C ALA A 137 9.37 -29.28 -26.41
N GLY A 138 9.72 -28.11 -26.98
CA GLY A 138 10.92 -27.92 -27.80
C GLY A 138 10.79 -28.42 -29.23
N LEU A 139 9.56 -28.71 -29.67
CA LEU A 139 9.23 -29.15 -31.02
C LEU A 139 9.02 -27.95 -31.94
N ASP A 140 10.11 -27.24 -32.24
CA ASP A 140 10.12 -26.02 -33.05
C ASP A 140 11.04 -26.20 -34.28
N PHE A 141 10.45 -26.07 -35.48
CA PHE A 141 11.07 -26.47 -36.73
C PHE A 141 11.10 -25.35 -37.75
N ARG A 142 12.25 -25.19 -38.42
CA ARG A 142 12.43 -24.28 -39.56
C ARG A 142 12.43 -25.08 -40.87
N GLY A 143 11.65 -24.60 -41.82
CA GLY A 143 11.39 -25.29 -43.08
C GLY A 143 10.49 -26.51 -42.89
N VAL A 144 9.83 -26.93 -43.97
CA VAL A 144 9.06 -28.17 -44.03
C VAL A 144 9.81 -29.16 -44.93
N SER A 145 10.17 -30.33 -44.39
CA SER A 145 10.80 -31.36 -45.22
C SER A 145 9.81 -31.91 -46.25
N PRO A 146 10.28 -32.46 -47.39
CA PRO A 146 9.41 -33.13 -48.36
C PRO A 146 8.55 -34.24 -47.74
N GLU A 147 9.08 -34.94 -46.74
CA GLU A 147 8.40 -35.99 -45.98
C GLU A 147 7.26 -35.42 -45.14
N THR A 148 7.50 -34.35 -44.37
CA THR A 148 6.47 -33.68 -43.56
C THR A 148 5.40 -33.04 -44.45
N ALA A 149 5.79 -32.49 -45.60
CA ALA A 149 4.88 -31.91 -46.57
C ALA A 149 3.88 -32.93 -47.16
N THR A 150 4.08 -34.24 -46.95
CA THR A 150 3.09 -35.26 -47.36
C THR A 150 1.77 -35.14 -46.60
N TRP A 151 1.80 -34.70 -45.33
CA TRP A 151 0.63 -34.59 -44.46
C TRP A 151 0.40 -33.17 -43.91
N LEU A 152 1.43 -32.35 -43.75
CA LEU A 152 1.30 -30.94 -43.35
C LEU A 152 0.93 -30.08 -44.56
N LYS A 153 -0.36 -29.96 -44.85
CA LYS A 153 -0.89 -29.21 -45.99
C LYS A 153 -1.36 -27.82 -45.56
N HIS A 154 -0.79 -26.77 -46.15
CA HIS A 154 -1.24 -25.40 -45.94
C HIS A 154 -1.10 -24.57 -47.24
N PRO A 155 -2.06 -23.68 -47.59
CA PRO A 155 -2.00 -22.90 -48.83
C PRO A 155 -0.72 -22.07 -48.98
N ASN A 156 -0.18 -21.54 -47.88
CA ASN A 156 1.07 -20.76 -47.93
C ASN A 156 2.29 -21.62 -48.25
N LEU A 157 2.34 -22.90 -47.86
CA LEU A 157 3.45 -23.79 -48.20
C LEU A 157 3.50 -24.03 -49.72
N THR A 158 2.33 -24.22 -50.34
CA THR A 158 2.23 -24.39 -51.80
C THR A 158 2.56 -23.10 -52.55
N LYS A 159 2.23 -21.93 -51.98
CA LYS A 159 2.38 -20.63 -52.64
C LYS A 159 3.81 -20.07 -52.55
N TYR A 160 4.50 -20.26 -51.43
CA TYR A 160 5.75 -19.57 -51.12
C TYR A 160 6.97 -20.50 -51.00
N GLY A 161 6.78 -21.81 -51.00
CA GLY A 161 7.87 -22.79 -50.83
C GLY A 161 7.91 -23.38 -49.42
N LEU A 162 8.62 -24.50 -49.28
CA LEU A 162 8.67 -25.25 -48.02
C LEU A 162 9.69 -24.66 -47.03
N GLU A 163 10.72 -24.01 -47.56
CA GLU A 163 11.82 -23.35 -46.86
C GLU A 163 11.42 -22.00 -46.22
N GLU A 164 10.36 -21.36 -46.73
CA GLU A 164 9.80 -20.08 -46.27
C GLU A 164 8.80 -20.23 -45.10
N ALA A 165 8.83 -21.37 -44.42
CA ALA A 165 7.93 -21.67 -43.31
C ALA A 165 8.68 -22.07 -42.04
N ALA A 166 8.06 -21.80 -40.90
CA ALA A 166 8.42 -22.36 -39.60
C ALA A 166 7.14 -22.83 -38.92
N TRP A 167 7.26 -23.87 -38.09
CA TRP A 167 6.11 -24.48 -37.44
C TRP A 167 6.52 -25.13 -36.11
N THR A 168 5.59 -25.13 -35.16
CA THR A 168 5.80 -25.64 -33.81
C THR A 168 4.68 -26.61 -33.48
N VAL A 169 5.00 -27.68 -32.75
CA VAL A 169 4.02 -28.69 -32.33
C VAL A 169 3.70 -28.53 -30.84
N GLN A 170 2.41 -28.40 -30.54
CA GLN A 170 1.88 -28.46 -29.18
C GLN A 170 1.66 -29.92 -28.81
N LEU A 171 2.50 -30.45 -27.92
CA LEU A 171 2.35 -31.82 -27.42
C LEU A 171 1.59 -31.81 -26.10
N GLN A 172 0.52 -32.59 -26.01
CA GLN A 172 -0.24 -32.80 -24.78
C GLN A 172 -0.41 -34.29 -24.54
N THR A 173 -0.25 -34.72 -23.30
CA THR A 173 -0.41 -36.12 -22.91
C THR A 173 -1.49 -36.25 -21.84
N ARG A 174 -2.25 -37.35 -21.90
CA ARG A 174 -3.25 -37.65 -20.87
C ARG A 174 -2.63 -37.65 -19.47
N PHE A 175 -1.45 -38.27 -19.33
CA PHE A 175 -0.73 -38.33 -18.07
C PHE A 175 -0.32 -36.94 -17.56
N GLY A 176 0.12 -36.04 -18.44
CA GLY A 176 0.49 -34.67 -18.11
C GLY A 176 -0.71 -33.84 -17.61
N LEU A 177 -1.83 -33.92 -18.33
CA LEU A 177 -3.04 -33.16 -18.03
C LEU A 177 -3.80 -33.69 -16.80
N GLU A 178 -3.96 -35.01 -16.65
CA GLU A 178 -4.69 -35.61 -15.51
C GLU A 178 -4.07 -35.17 -14.18
N ARG A 179 -2.75 -35.34 -14.01
CA ARG A 179 -2.05 -34.93 -12.77
C ARG A 179 -2.10 -33.42 -12.53
N LEU A 180 -2.09 -32.60 -13.58
CA LEU A 180 -2.15 -31.15 -13.46
C LEU A 180 -3.51 -30.69 -12.96
N PHE A 181 -4.59 -31.22 -13.56
CA PHE A 181 -5.95 -30.90 -13.13
C PHE A 181 -6.23 -31.43 -11.73
N GLU A 182 -5.81 -32.65 -11.40
CA GLU A 182 -5.91 -33.18 -10.04
C GLU A 182 -5.19 -32.30 -9.01
N TYR A 183 -3.99 -31.82 -9.37
CA TYR A 183 -3.25 -30.88 -8.53
C TYR A 183 -4.00 -29.55 -8.37
N ALA A 184 -4.58 -29.01 -9.45
CA ALA A 184 -5.31 -27.76 -9.41
C ALA A 184 -6.57 -27.81 -8.53
N PHE A 185 -7.37 -28.88 -8.64
CA PHE A 185 -8.52 -29.09 -7.77
C PHE A 185 -8.11 -29.37 -6.31
N SER A 186 -7.04 -30.14 -6.09
CA SER A 186 -6.51 -30.37 -4.74
C SER A 186 -6.00 -29.09 -4.10
N TYR A 187 -5.33 -28.23 -4.87
CA TYR A 187 -4.89 -26.90 -4.45
C TYR A 187 -6.10 -26.03 -4.11
N ALA A 188 -7.12 -25.98 -4.98
CA ALA A 188 -8.35 -25.23 -4.71
C ALA A 188 -9.00 -25.66 -3.38
N ARG A 189 -9.14 -26.98 -3.14
CA ARG A 189 -9.67 -27.53 -1.89
C ARG A 189 -8.81 -27.14 -0.67
N ARG A 190 -7.49 -27.27 -0.76
CA ARG A 190 -6.56 -26.99 0.35
C ARG A 190 -6.60 -25.53 0.79
N TYR A 191 -6.69 -24.59 -0.15
CA TYR A 191 -6.68 -23.15 0.12
C TYR A 191 -8.09 -22.53 0.19
N GLY A 192 -9.13 -23.35 0.14
CA GLY A 192 -10.53 -22.89 0.28
C GLY A 192 -11.07 -22.11 -0.93
N PHE A 193 -10.47 -22.26 -2.11
CA PHE A 193 -11.01 -21.70 -3.35
C PHE A 193 -12.26 -22.48 -3.79
N LYS A 194 -13.27 -21.74 -4.26
CA LYS A 194 -14.56 -22.31 -4.66
C LYS A 194 -14.66 -22.62 -6.16
N ARG A 195 -13.66 -22.24 -6.95
CA ARG A 195 -13.70 -22.29 -8.41
C ARG A 195 -12.35 -22.67 -9.01
N VAL A 196 -12.37 -23.54 -10.02
CA VAL A 196 -11.24 -23.89 -10.88
C VAL A 196 -11.64 -23.65 -12.35
N THR A 197 -11.00 -22.67 -12.97
CA THR A 197 -11.22 -22.30 -14.38
C THR A 197 -10.12 -22.88 -15.25
N PHE A 198 -10.46 -23.70 -16.24
CA PHE A 198 -9.54 -24.13 -17.29
C PHE A 198 -9.51 -23.11 -18.42
N ALA A 199 -8.36 -22.47 -18.62
CA ALA A 199 -8.15 -21.48 -19.67
C ALA A 199 -7.50 -22.14 -20.91
N ASP A 200 -8.26 -22.18 -22.00
CA ASP A 200 -7.85 -22.85 -23.25
C ASP A 200 -8.37 -22.11 -24.50
N LYS A 201 -8.17 -22.64 -25.71
CA LYS A 201 -8.72 -22.08 -26.96
C LYS A 201 -9.39 -23.16 -27.84
N PRO A 202 -10.39 -23.91 -27.34
CA PRO A 202 -10.95 -25.08 -28.03
C PRO A 202 -11.55 -24.77 -29.40
N ASN A 203 -12.06 -23.54 -29.60
CA ASN A 203 -12.61 -23.12 -30.90
C ASN A 203 -11.57 -23.03 -32.02
N VAL A 204 -10.30 -22.82 -31.67
CA VAL A 204 -9.16 -22.75 -32.60
C VAL A 204 -8.39 -24.07 -32.57
N MET A 205 -8.04 -24.54 -31.37
CA MET A 205 -7.37 -25.79 -31.09
C MET A 205 -8.40 -26.91 -30.92
N ARG A 206 -9.03 -27.33 -32.02
CA ARG A 206 -10.22 -28.20 -31.98
C ARG A 206 -9.93 -29.57 -31.35
N GLU A 207 -8.92 -30.28 -31.86
CA GLU A 207 -8.59 -31.64 -31.41
C GLU A 207 -7.88 -31.63 -30.04
N SER A 208 -6.85 -30.82 -29.88
CA SER A 208 -6.10 -30.71 -28.61
C SER A 208 -6.96 -30.13 -27.49
N GLY A 209 -7.77 -29.10 -27.79
CA GLY A 209 -8.69 -28.51 -26.82
C GLY A 209 -9.80 -29.46 -26.41
N GLN A 210 -10.42 -30.18 -27.36
CA GLN A 210 -11.41 -31.22 -27.01
C GLN A 210 -10.78 -32.32 -26.15
N PHE A 211 -9.58 -32.79 -26.51
CA PHE A 211 -8.86 -33.80 -25.73
C PHE A 211 -8.59 -33.34 -24.29
N ALA A 212 -8.16 -32.10 -24.10
CA ALA A 212 -7.91 -31.54 -22.77
C ALA A 212 -9.22 -31.32 -21.98
N GLN A 213 -10.28 -30.85 -22.64
CA GLN A 213 -11.60 -30.65 -22.05
C GLN A 213 -12.18 -31.95 -21.48
N GLU A 214 -12.15 -33.05 -22.24
CA GLU A 214 -12.67 -34.35 -21.79
C GLU A 214 -11.95 -34.85 -20.52
N ILE A 215 -10.65 -34.58 -20.42
CA ILE A 215 -9.85 -34.92 -19.24
C ILE A 215 -10.21 -34.02 -18.06
N PHE A 216 -10.32 -32.71 -18.27
CA PHE A 216 -10.68 -31.76 -17.22
C PHE A 216 -12.04 -32.07 -16.61
N GLU A 217 -13.06 -32.29 -17.46
CA GLU A 217 -14.42 -32.63 -17.02
C GLU A 217 -14.45 -33.94 -16.23
N LYS A 218 -13.69 -34.95 -16.66
CA LYS A 218 -13.58 -36.22 -15.94
C LYS A 218 -12.95 -36.04 -14.56
N VAL A 219 -11.90 -35.22 -14.43
CA VAL A 219 -11.27 -34.94 -13.13
C VAL A 219 -12.22 -34.13 -12.24
N ALA A 220 -12.93 -33.15 -12.80
CA ALA A 220 -13.85 -32.28 -12.07
C ALA A 220 -14.98 -33.06 -11.37
N GLN A 221 -15.43 -34.19 -11.92
CA GLN A 221 -16.43 -35.06 -11.30
C GLN A 221 -16.02 -35.57 -9.90
N ASN A 222 -14.72 -35.62 -9.59
CA ASN A 222 -14.19 -36.03 -8.28
C ASN A 222 -14.20 -34.90 -7.22
N TYR A 223 -14.62 -33.69 -7.60
CA TYR A 223 -14.56 -32.47 -6.78
C TYR A 223 -15.87 -31.68 -6.86
N SER A 224 -17.00 -32.31 -6.53
CA SER A 224 -18.35 -31.73 -6.64
C SER A 224 -18.58 -30.43 -5.85
N GLU A 225 -17.75 -30.15 -4.86
CA GLU A 225 -17.81 -28.94 -4.03
C GLU A 225 -17.10 -27.72 -4.66
N ILE A 226 -16.39 -27.91 -5.77
CA ILE A 226 -15.67 -26.86 -6.50
C ILE A 226 -16.37 -26.62 -7.84
N GLU A 227 -16.68 -25.35 -8.13
CA GLU A 227 -17.19 -24.93 -9.44
C GLU A 227 -16.09 -25.11 -10.50
N ALA A 228 -16.38 -25.86 -11.56
CA ALA A 228 -15.44 -26.12 -12.66
C ALA A 228 -15.96 -25.50 -13.95
N ASP A 229 -15.19 -24.61 -14.55
CA ASP A 229 -15.56 -23.88 -15.77
C ASP A 229 -14.42 -23.89 -16.80
N ILE A 230 -14.79 -23.87 -18.08
CA ILE A 230 -13.84 -23.81 -19.21
C ILE A 230 -14.09 -22.51 -19.96
N HIS A 231 -13.05 -21.71 -20.12
CA HIS A 231 -13.14 -20.40 -20.75
C HIS A 231 -12.03 -20.16 -21.78
N ASN A 232 -12.34 -19.36 -22.80
CA ASN A 232 -11.33 -18.99 -23.77
C ASN A 232 -10.24 -18.14 -23.11
N VAL A 233 -8.97 -18.44 -23.37
CA VAL A 233 -7.80 -17.81 -22.76
C VAL A 233 -7.78 -16.27 -22.91
N ASP A 234 -8.32 -15.73 -24.01
CA ASP A 234 -8.44 -14.29 -24.24
C ASP A 234 -9.52 -13.63 -23.37
N ALA A 235 -10.65 -14.30 -23.15
CA ALA A 235 -11.67 -13.85 -22.21
C ALA A 235 -11.14 -13.89 -20.77
N VAL A 236 -10.42 -14.97 -20.40
CA VAL A 236 -9.77 -15.09 -19.09
C VAL A 236 -8.76 -13.95 -18.90
N ALA A 237 -7.92 -13.66 -19.90
CA ALA A 237 -6.98 -12.54 -19.85
C ALA A 237 -7.69 -11.18 -19.64
N LEU A 238 -8.75 -10.90 -20.41
CA LEU A 238 -9.55 -9.67 -20.24
C LEU A 238 -10.14 -9.57 -18.82
N TRP A 239 -10.63 -10.68 -18.29
CA TRP A 239 -11.25 -10.75 -16.97
C TRP A 239 -10.26 -10.66 -15.82
N ILE A 240 -9.04 -11.18 -15.96
CA ILE A 240 -7.97 -10.95 -14.97
C ILE A 240 -7.73 -9.45 -14.80
N VAL A 241 -7.78 -8.68 -15.89
CA VAL A 241 -7.58 -7.22 -15.83
C VAL A 241 -8.80 -6.52 -15.24
N THR A 242 -10.00 -6.89 -15.66
CA THR A 242 -11.22 -6.12 -15.37
C THR A 242 -11.93 -6.55 -14.09
N LYS A 243 -11.89 -7.83 -13.75
CA LYS A 243 -12.61 -8.46 -12.63
C LYS A 243 -11.81 -9.65 -12.06
N PRO A 244 -10.59 -9.43 -11.55
CA PRO A 244 -9.74 -10.52 -11.02
C PRO A 244 -10.35 -11.24 -9.81
N GLU A 245 -11.24 -10.57 -9.06
CA GLU A 245 -11.86 -11.09 -7.83
C GLU A 245 -12.79 -12.30 -8.05
N GLN A 246 -13.17 -12.58 -9.31
CA GLN A 246 -14.06 -13.71 -9.64
C GLN A 246 -13.33 -15.05 -9.75
N PHE A 247 -11.99 -15.04 -9.82
CA PHE A 247 -11.20 -16.25 -10.02
C PHE A 247 -10.75 -16.85 -8.68
N GLY A 248 -10.63 -18.18 -8.65
CA GLY A 248 -9.99 -18.92 -7.56
C GLY A 248 -8.70 -19.55 -8.04
N VAL A 249 -8.80 -20.66 -8.77
CA VAL A 249 -7.65 -21.28 -9.44
C VAL A 249 -7.87 -21.22 -10.95
N ILE A 250 -6.87 -20.76 -11.69
CA ILE A 250 -6.84 -20.80 -13.15
C ILE A 250 -5.81 -21.87 -13.52
N VAL A 251 -6.24 -22.92 -14.21
CA VAL A 251 -5.34 -23.94 -14.75
C VAL A 251 -5.21 -23.75 -16.24
N ALA A 252 -3.99 -23.86 -16.77
CA ALA A 252 -3.71 -23.63 -18.17
C ALA A 252 -2.51 -24.45 -18.64
N GLU A 253 -2.44 -24.68 -19.96
CA GLU A 253 -1.22 -25.24 -20.55
C GLU A 253 -0.02 -24.29 -20.42
N ASN A 254 1.15 -24.77 -20.81
CA ASN A 254 2.42 -24.12 -20.56
C ASN A 254 2.50 -22.66 -21.05
N MET A 255 2.21 -22.40 -22.33
CA MET A 255 2.30 -21.05 -22.91
C MET A 255 1.22 -20.12 -22.36
N PHE A 256 -0.03 -20.59 -22.27
CA PHE A 256 -1.13 -19.79 -21.74
C PHE A 256 -0.93 -19.46 -20.26
N GLY A 257 -0.48 -20.41 -19.46
CA GLY A 257 -0.15 -20.20 -18.06
C GLY A 257 0.98 -19.18 -17.88
N ASP A 258 1.99 -19.19 -18.75
CA ASP A 258 3.06 -18.17 -18.74
C ASP A 258 2.48 -16.77 -18.90
N ILE A 259 1.71 -16.56 -19.97
CA ILE A 259 1.12 -15.25 -20.31
C ILE A 259 0.12 -14.78 -19.24
N LEU A 260 -0.78 -15.67 -18.80
CA LEU A 260 -1.82 -15.31 -17.83
C LEU A 260 -1.23 -15.00 -16.45
N SER A 261 -0.17 -15.68 -16.05
CA SER A 261 0.48 -15.42 -14.76
C SER A 261 1.30 -14.13 -14.77
N ASP A 262 1.96 -13.78 -15.87
CA ASP A 262 2.62 -12.47 -16.04
C ASP A 262 1.59 -11.33 -16.06
N LEU A 263 0.43 -11.57 -16.68
CA LEU A 263 -0.70 -10.64 -16.61
C LEU A 263 -1.22 -10.48 -15.17
N GLY A 264 -1.33 -11.59 -14.44
CA GLY A 264 -1.67 -11.61 -13.02
C GLY A 264 -0.67 -10.81 -12.17
N ALA A 265 0.63 -10.97 -12.43
CA ALA A 265 1.68 -10.16 -11.82
C ALA A 265 1.51 -8.67 -12.11
N GLY A 266 1.17 -8.31 -13.35
CA GLY A 266 0.85 -6.93 -13.73
C GLY A 266 -0.33 -6.36 -12.95
N VAL A 267 -1.38 -7.16 -12.73
CA VAL A 267 -2.55 -6.76 -11.92
C VAL A 267 -2.20 -6.63 -10.43
N MET A 268 -1.26 -7.42 -9.94
CA MET A 268 -0.74 -7.39 -8.56
C MET A 268 0.14 -6.16 -8.27
N GLY A 269 0.68 -5.50 -9.31
CA GLY A 269 1.55 -4.33 -9.20
C GLY A 269 2.89 -4.47 -9.92
N GLY A 270 3.19 -5.64 -10.48
CA GLY A 270 4.37 -5.89 -11.30
C GLY A 270 5.07 -7.22 -11.01
N LEU A 271 6.03 -7.58 -11.85
CA LEU A 271 6.82 -8.81 -11.70
C LEU A 271 7.67 -8.86 -10.43
N GLY A 272 8.03 -7.69 -9.86
CA GLY A 272 8.75 -7.59 -8.58
C GLY A 272 7.95 -8.11 -7.37
N LEU A 273 6.67 -8.43 -7.56
CA LEU A 273 5.78 -8.95 -6.53
C LEU A 273 5.38 -10.43 -6.76
N ALA A 274 5.75 -11.03 -7.88
CA ALA A 274 5.20 -12.31 -8.33
C ALA A 274 6.05 -13.51 -7.88
N PRO A 275 5.58 -14.32 -6.91
CA PRO A 275 6.28 -15.54 -6.49
C PRO A 275 5.93 -16.72 -7.39
N SER A 276 6.76 -17.77 -7.37
CA SER A 276 6.38 -19.04 -7.96
C SER A 276 6.95 -20.27 -7.23
N ALA A 277 6.25 -21.39 -7.39
CA ALA A 277 6.69 -22.69 -6.92
C ALA A 277 6.54 -23.73 -8.04
N ASN A 278 7.62 -24.43 -8.36
CA ASN A 278 7.64 -25.52 -9.33
C ASN A 278 7.60 -26.84 -8.56
N VAL A 279 6.50 -27.56 -8.69
CA VAL A 279 6.19 -28.75 -7.89
C VAL A 279 6.19 -29.99 -8.76
N GLY A 280 6.87 -31.04 -8.29
CA GLY A 280 6.79 -32.39 -8.83
C GLY A 280 6.43 -33.40 -7.74
N SER A 281 6.43 -34.68 -8.09
CA SER A 281 6.02 -35.75 -7.16
C SER A 281 7.01 -36.01 -6.01
N LYS A 282 8.27 -35.60 -6.15
CA LYS A 282 9.35 -35.91 -5.18
C LYS A 282 9.98 -34.68 -4.53
N ILE A 283 10.10 -33.59 -5.28
CA ILE A 283 10.80 -32.36 -4.87
C ILE A 283 10.05 -31.15 -5.42
N ALA A 284 10.23 -30.01 -4.77
CA ALA A 284 9.80 -28.71 -5.26
C ALA A 284 10.97 -27.73 -5.26
N TYR A 285 10.99 -26.83 -6.23
CA TYR A 285 11.86 -25.66 -6.19
C TYR A 285 11.04 -24.37 -6.29
N PHE A 286 11.56 -23.30 -5.68
CA PHE A 286 10.89 -22.03 -5.51
C PHE A 286 11.72 -20.93 -6.18
N GLU A 287 11.12 -20.17 -7.09
CA GLU A 287 11.78 -19.08 -7.81
C GLU A 287 10.82 -17.89 -7.96
N PRO A 288 11.31 -16.64 -7.97
CA PRO A 288 10.49 -15.51 -8.39
C PRO A 288 10.19 -15.64 -9.90
N VAL A 289 9.06 -15.08 -10.36
CA VAL A 289 8.66 -15.19 -11.78
C VAL A 289 9.60 -14.40 -12.69
N HIS A 290 10.18 -13.30 -12.20
CA HIS A 290 11.02 -12.42 -13.01
C HIS A 290 12.39 -13.06 -13.37
N GLY A 291 12.93 -12.65 -14.52
CA GLY A 291 14.29 -13.03 -14.95
C GLY A 291 15.40 -12.29 -14.19
N SER A 292 16.64 -12.51 -14.61
CA SER A 292 17.86 -12.00 -13.94
C SER A 292 18.08 -10.49 -14.00
N ALA A 293 17.28 -9.75 -14.79
CA ALA A 293 17.32 -8.29 -14.92
C ALA A 293 18.75 -7.71 -14.93
N PRO A 294 19.61 -8.09 -15.90
CA PRO A 294 21.06 -7.82 -15.87
C PRO A 294 21.40 -6.32 -15.81
N ARG A 295 20.50 -5.45 -16.25
CA ARG A 295 20.66 -3.99 -16.18
C ARG A 295 20.62 -3.43 -14.77
N LEU A 296 20.04 -4.15 -13.81
CA LEU A 296 19.88 -3.73 -12.42
C LEU A 296 20.85 -4.43 -11.45
N ALA A 297 21.57 -5.44 -11.95
CA ALA A 297 22.48 -6.24 -11.14
C ALA A 297 23.55 -5.38 -10.47
N GLY A 298 23.72 -5.57 -9.16
CA GLY A 298 24.73 -4.88 -8.34
C GLY A 298 24.41 -3.42 -8.04
N GLN A 299 23.20 -2.94 -8.36
CA GLN A 299 22.77 -1.57 -8.07
C GLN A 299 21.98 -1.45 -6.77
N ASN A 300 21.64 -2.58 -6.11
CA ASN A 300 20.82 -2.61 -4.90
C ASN A 300 19.47 -1.90 -5.10
N LYS A 301 18.86 -2.04 -6.29
CA LYS A 301 17.59 -1.40 -6.68
C LYS A 301 16.45 -2.38 -6.94
N ALA A 302 16.74 -3.68 -7.05
CA ALA A 302 15.74 -4.69 -7.34
C ALA A 302 14.72 -4.80 -6.20
N ASN A 303 13.45 -5.05 -6.53
CA ASN A 303 12.42 -5.31 -5.53
C ASN A 303 12.59 -6.73 -4.96
N PRO A 304 12.83 -6.90 -3.63
CA PRO A 304 13.00 -8.23 -3.04
C PRO A 304 11.67 -8.96 -2.78
N SER A 305 10.52 -8.30 -2.98
CA SER A 305 9.20 -8.82 -2.55
C SER A 305 8.83 -10.15 -3.20
N ALA A 306 9.06 -10.33 -4.50
CA ALA A 306 8.81 -11.60 -5.20
C ALA A 306 9.60 -12.74 -4.55
N MET A 307 10.85 -12.51 -4.15
CA MET A 307 11.68 -13.50 -3.50
C MET A 307 11.26 -13.76 -2.05
N LEU A 308 10.81 -12.74 -1.32
CA LEU A 308 10.23 -12.88 0.02
C LEU A 308 8.93 -13.70 -0.02
N TYR A 309 8.02 -13.41 -0.95
CA TYR A 309 6.82 -14.23 -1.16
C TYR A 309 7.14 -15.65 -1.62
N THR A 310 8.17 -15.83 -2.46
CA THR A 310 8.66 -17.15 -2.87
C THR A 310 9.19 -17.94 -1.66
N THR A 311 9.88 -17.25 -0.75
CA THR A 311 10.35 -17.82 0.51
C THR A 311 9.17 -18.20 1.41
N ALA A 312 8.09 -17.41 1.43
CA ALA A 312 6.87 -17.79 2.13
C ALA A 312 6.25 -19.08 1.55
N LEU A 313 6.21 -19.24 0.21
CA LEU A 313 5.75 -20.50 -0.41
C LEU A 313 6.64 -21.70 -0.05
N LEU A 314 7.96 -21.48 0.04
CA LEU A 314 8.90 -22.50 0.50
C LEU A 314 8.62 -22.91 1.96
N LEU A 315 8.44 -21.94 2.86
CA LEU A 315 8.11 -22.19 4.26
C LEU A 315 6.79 -22.98 4.37
N GLU A 316 5.81 -22.60 3.56
CA GLU A 316 4.53 -23.28 3.52
C GLU A 316 4.68 -24.76 3.09
N HIS A 317 5.47 -25.01 2.05
CA HIS A 317 5.76 -26.36 1.57
C HIS A 317 6.47 -27.22 2.61
N LEU A 318 7.38 -26.63 3.39
CA LEU A 318 8.11 -27.32 4.45
C LEU A 318 7.25 -27.57 5.72
N GLY A 319 6.05 -26.97 5.80
CA GLY A 319 5.09 -27.14 6.90
C GLY A 319 5.09 -26.00 7.91
N PHE A 320 5.79 -24.89 7.66
CA PHE A 320 5.87 -23.72 8.54
C PHE A 320 4.82 -22.66 8.15
N GLN A 321 3.54 -23.01 8.32
CA GLN A 321 2.39 -22.18 7.90
C GLN A 321 2.39 -20.79 8.55
N ASP A 322 2.54 -20.74 9.89
CA ASP A 322 2.50 -19.47 10.63
C ASP A 322 3.61 -18.51 10.19
N ALA A 323 4.83 -19.03 9.97
CA ALA A 323 5.96 -18.23 9.50
C ALA A 323 5.76 -17.72 8.07
N ALA A 324 5.19 -18.55 7.19
CA ALA A 324 4.86 -18.17 5.81
C ALA A 324 3.81 -17.04 5.77
N GLN A 325 2.78 -17.14 6.63
CA GLN A 325 1.74 -16.12 6.78
C GLN A 325 2.32 -14.82 7.33
N GLN A 326 3.07 -14.87 8.43
CA GLN A 326 3.72 -13.69 9.03
C GLN A 326 4.62 -12.97 8.03
N LEU A 327 5.47 -13.72 7.30
CA LEU A 327 6.34 -13.14 6.28
C LEU A 327 5.52 -12.41 5.20
N SER A 328 4.48 -13.08 4.67
CA SER A 328 3.61 -12.47 3.66
C SER A 328 2.93 -11.20 4.16
N GLU A 329 2.38 -11.23 5.38
CA GLU A 329 1.68 -10.10 5.98
C GLU A 329 2.62 -8.91 6.25
N SER A 330 3.87 -9.16 6.67
CA SER A 330 4.85 -8.09 6.86
C SER A 330 5.28 -7.45 5.54
N VAL A 331 5.41 -8.23 4.46
CA VAL A 331 5.67 -7.65 3.12
C VAL A 331 4.49 -6.79 2.68
N ASP A 332 3.25 -7.28 2.84
CA ASP A 332 2.03 -6.50 2.56
C ASP A 332 2.01 -5.18 3.34
N GLN A 333 2.33 -5.21 4.64
CA GLN A 333 2.34 -4.03 5.51
C GLN A 333 3.35 -2.98 5.04
N VAL A 334 4.58 -3.39 4.72
CA VAL A 334 5.62 -2.46 4.24
C VAL A 334 5.21 -1.82 2.91
N ILE A 335 4.63 -2.61 1.99
CA ILE A 335 4.15 -2.10 0.70
C ILE A 335 2.97 -1.13 0.91
N ARG A 336 1.99 -1.49 1.74
CA ARG A 336 0.83 -0.61 2.03
C ARG A 336 1.21 0.67 2.76
N ALA A 337 2.24 0.62 3.61
CA ALA A 337 2.77 1.81 4.27
C ALA A 337 3.43 2.78 3.28
N GLY A 338 4.01 2.28 2.19
CA GLY A 338 4.60 3.08 1.10
C GLY A 338 5.86 3.88 1.48
N LYS A 339 6.28 3.85 2.75
CA LYS A 339 7.42 4.65 3.27
C LYS A 339 8.78 4.13 2.78
N THR A 340 8.97 2.81 2.72
CA THR A 340 10.26 2.18 2.40
C THR A 340 10.08 1.11 1.32
N VAL A 341 9.70 1.56 0.13
CA VAL A 341 9.47 0.70 -1.04
C VAL A 341 10.42 1.05 -2.19
N THR A 342 10.67 0.08 -3.07
CA THR A 342 11.55 0.23 -4.24
C THR A 342 10.90 1.04 -5.37
N TYR A 343 11.70 1.38 -6.39
CA TYR A 343 11.31 2.28 -7.49
C TYR A 343 10.11 1.81 -8.31
N ASP A 344 9.93 0.50 -8.46
CA ASP A 344 8.82 -0.12 -9.20
C ASP A 344 7.47 0.05 -8.47
N LEU A 345 7.51 0.29 -7.16
CA LEU A 345 6.36 0.65 -6.33
C LEU A 345 6.24 2.16 -6.09
N GLY A 346 7.06 2.98 -6.78
CA GLY A 346 7.05 4.45 -6.69
C GLY A 346 7.90 5.04 -5.55
N GLY A 347 8.69 4.24 -4.84
CA GLY A 347 9.59 4.71 -3.78
C GLY A 347 11.05 4.87 -4.22
N LEU A 348 11.92 5.15 -3.25
CA LEU A 348 13.36 5.35 -3.46
C LEU A 348 14.23 4.39 -2.64
N ALA A 349 13.62 3.41 -1.96
CA ALA A 349 14.36 2.48 -1.13
C ALA A 349 15.21 1.53 -1.99
N THR A 350 16.36 1.16 -1.45
CA THR A 350 17.20 0.08 -1.98
C THR A 350 16.62 -1.29 -1.66
N THR A 351 17.09 -2.34 -2.35
CA THR A 351 16.71 -3.75 -2.08
C THR A 351 16.89 -4.08 -0.60
N ARG A 352 18.06 -3.72 -0.05
CA ARG A 352 18.38 -3.95 1.35
C ARG A 352 17.49 -3.16 2.32
N GLN A 353 17.27 -1.86 2.08
CA GLN A 353 16.42 -1.04 2.95
C GLN A 353 14.98 -1.57 3.01
N MET A 354 14.44 -2.04 1.89
CA MET A 354 13.11 -2.64 1.87
C MET A 354 13.08 -3.96 2.66
N ALA A 355 14.10 -4.81 2.53
CA ALA A 355 14.20 -6.04 3.30
C ALA A 355 14.35 -5.79 4.81
N GLU A 356 15.15 -4.79 5.20
CA GLU A 356 15.29 -4.36 6.60
C GLU A 356 13.97 -3.80 7.15
N ALA A 357 13.18 -3.08 6.35
CA ALA A 357 11.85 -2.63 6.74
C ALA A 357 10.88 -3.80 6.97
N VAL A 358 10.94 -4.85 6.14
CA VAL A 358 10.15 -6.07 6.34
C VAL A 358 10.60 -6.81 7.61
N LEU A 359 11.90 -6.93 7.83
CA LEU A 359 12.46 -7.51 9.05
C LEU A 359 12.01 -6.73 10.30
N HIS A 360 12.04 -5.40 10.25
CA HIS A 360 11.57 -4.56 11.35
C HIS A 360 10.07 -4.75 11.61
N SER A 361 9.25 -4.85 10.56
CA SER A 361 7.81 -5.15 10.67
C SER A 361 7.54 -6.50 11.33
N LEU A 362 8.39 -7.52 11.08
CA LEU A 362 8.29 -8.83 11.72
C LEU A 362 8.62 -8.79 13.22
N VAL A 363 9.66 -8.04 13.61
CA VAL A 363 10.13 -7.95 15.01
C VAL A 363 9.21 -7.05 15.84
N ASN A 364 8.80 -5.92 15.27
CA ASN A 364 7.97 -4.91 15.88
C ASN A 364 6.68 -4.76 15.06
N PRO A 365 5.71 -5.67 15.23
CA PRO A 365 4.42 -5.58 14.54
C PRO A 365 3.63 -4.41 15.08
N VAL A 366 3.87 -3.21 14.55
CA VAL A 366 3.07 -2.02 14.87
C VAL A 366 1.80 -2.07 14.03
N SER A 367 0.74 -2.68 14.58
CA SER A 367 -0.58 -2.64 13.96
C SER A 367 -1.24 -1.27 14.20
N VAL A 368 -0.82 -0.25 13.44
CA VAL A 368 -1.59 0.99 13.38
C VAL A 368 -2.84 0.72 12.55
N CYS A 369 -4.02 0.78 13.17
CA CYS A 369 -5.27 0.71 12.44
C CYS A 369 -5.35 1.89 11.48
N ARG A 370 -5.45 1.60 10.18
CA ARG A 370 -5.60 2.62 9.15
C ARG A 370 -7.07 2.84 8.84
N ALA A 371 -7.46 4.09 8.67
CA ALA A 371 -8.83 4.46 8.32
C ALA A 371 -8.93 5.40 7.13
N ALA A 372 -10.01 5.23 6.36
CA ALA A 372 -10.49 6.23 5.41
C ALA A 372 -11.85 6.78 5.85
N ILE A 373 -12.08 8.06 5.56
CA ILE A 373 -13.37 8.72 5.77
C ILE A 373 -13.94 9.12 4.41
N ILE A 374 -15.18 8.74 4.15
CA ILE A 374 -15.93 9.05 2.94
C ILE A 374 -17.15 9.87 3.36
N THR A 375 -17.20 11.14 2.99
CA THR A 375 -18.39 11.98 3.19
C THR A 375 -19.16 12.12 1.90
N VAL A 376 -20.47 11.92 1.94
CA VAL A 376 -21.36 11.97 0.77
C VAL A 376 -22.25 13.20 0.89
N GLY A 377 -22.29 14.02 -0.17
CA GLY A 377 -23.14 15.21 -0.27
C GLY A 377 -22.70 16.14 -1.40
N ASP A 378 -23.60 16.45 -2.33
CA ASP A 378 -23.36 17.41 -3.43
C ASP A 378 -23.06 18.83 -2.92
N GLU A 379 -23.64 19.19 -1.77
CA GLU A 379 -23.43 20.44 -1.07
C GLU A 379 -22.01 20.58 -0.48
N LEU A 380 -21.37 19.45 -0.15
CA LEU A 380 -19.96 19.41 0.27
C LEU A 380 -19.03 19.62 -0.92
N LEU A 381 -19.37 19.02 -2.07
CA LEU A 381 -18.58 19.18 -3.31
C LEU A 381 -18.69 20.59 -3.91
N SER A 382 -19.87 21.21 -3.82
CA SER A 382 -20.08 22.58 -4.28
C SER A 382 -19.46 23.64 -3.34
N GLY A 383 -19.02 23.24 -2.15
CA GLY A 383 -18.49 24.14 -1.13
C GLY A 383 -19.56 25.01 -0.45
N GLN A 384 -20.85 24.65 -0.61
CA GLN A 384 -21.95 25.36 0.03
C GLN A 384 -21.88 25.23 1.56
N TYR A 385 -21.40 24.08 2.06
CA TYR A 385 -21.17 23.85 3.48
C TYR A 385 -19.74 23.43 3.77
N LEU A 386 -19.27 23.83 4.95
CA LEU A 386 -18.03 23.32 5.51
C LEU A 386 -18.21 21.85 5.90
N ASN A 387 -17.28 20.99 5.49
CA ASN A 387 -17.31 19.57 5.83
C ASN A 387 -16.84 19.31 7.27
N THR A 388 -17.70 19.60 8.25
CA THR A 388 -17.43 19.37 9.67
C THR A 388 -17.40 17.90 10.05
N ASN A 389 -18.17 17.05 9.35
CA ASN A 389 -18.13 15.59 9.51
C ASN A 389 -16.71 15.04 9.38
N LEU A 390 -16.01 15.41 8.29
CA LEU A 390 -14.64 14.99 8.07
C LEU A 390 -13.73 15.40 9.24
N GLN A 391 -13.86 16.63 9.73
CA GLN A 391 -13.07 17.14 10.86
C GLN A 391 -13.34 16.36 12.15
N ASP A 392 -14.60 16.25 12.56
CA ASP A 392 -15.00 15.66 13.85
C ASP A 392 -14.69 14.16 13.91
N LEU A 393 -15.00 13.43 12.84
CA LEU A 393 -14.70 12.00 12.73
C LEU A 393 -13.18 11.77 12.76
N SER A 394 -12.39 12.60 12.07
CA SER A 394 -10.92 12.50 12.09
C SER A 394 -10.33 12.71 13.48
N GLN A 395 -10.83 13.71 14.20
CA GLN A 395 -10.38 13.98 15.56
C GLN A 395 -10.73 12.81 16.51
N SER A 396 -11.93 12.25 16.38
CA SER A 396 -12.36 11.08 17.16
C SER A 396 -11.47 9.85 16.93
N LEU A 397 -11.17 9.55 15.66
CA LEU A 397 -10.30 8.42 15.28
C LEU A 397 -8.86 8.61 15.76
N ASN A 398 -8.30 9.80 15.58
CA ASN A 398 -6.93 10.12 16.01
C ASN A 398 -6.74 9.99 17.53
N LYS A 399 -7.75 10.37 18.33
CA LYS A 399 -7.73 10.19 19.79
C LYS A 399 -7.59 8.72 20.22
N ARG A 400 -7.94 7.78 19.33
CA ARG A 400 -7.87 6.33 19.57
C ARG A 400 -6.73 5.64 18.82
N ASN A 401 -5.74 6.40 18.38
CA ASN A 401 -4.60 5.91 17.61
C ASN A 401 -4.99 5.21 16.28
N ILE A 402 -6.17 5.52 15.76
CA ILE A 402 -6.57 5.11 14.41
C ILE A 402 -6.05 6.19 13.46
N GLN A 403 -5.12 5.82 12.60
CA GLN A 403 -4.52 6.75 11.64
C GLN A 403 -5.47 6.94 10.48
N VAL A 404 -6.02 8.13 10.34
CA VAL A 404 -6.77 8.48 9.15
C VAL A 404 -5.77 8.78 8.03
N THR A 405 -5.81 7.96 6.97
CA THR A 405 -4.83 8.02 5.88
C THR A 405 -5.36 8.82 4.69
N ARG A 406 -6.68 8.82 4.51
CA ARG A 406 -7.36 9.43 3.36
C ARG A 406 -8.74 9.95 3.73
N HIS A 407 -9.10 11.08 3.11
CA HIS A 407 -10.46 11.58 3.08
C HIS A 407 -10.97 11.61 1.64
N PHE A 408 -12.23 11.24 1.46
CA PHE A 408 -12.94 11.34 0.21
C PHE A 408 -14.23 12.13 0.41
N VAL A 409 -14.57 12.93 -0.59
CA VAL A 409 -15.87 13.60 -0.70
C VAL A 409 -16.50 13.13 -2.01
N CYS A 410 -17.72 12.61 -1.94
CA CYS A 410 -18.40 11.99 -3.08
C CYS A 410 -19.75 12.68 -3.33
N ALA A 411 -20.16 12.71 -4.60
CA ALA A 411 -21.51 13.11 -4.97
C ALA A 411 -22.53 12.06 -4.50
N ASP A 412 -23.81 12.44 -4.47
CA ASP A 412 -24.94 11.53 -4.18
C ASP A 412 -25.25 10.60 -5.36
N GLN A 413 -24.21 9.94 -5.87
CA GLN A 413 -24.26 9.05 -7.02
C GLN A 413 -23.81 7.64 -6.63
N LEU A 414 -24.67 6.66 -6.94
CA LEU A 414 -24.45 5.24 -6.66
C LEU A 414 -23.05 4.77 -7.08
N GLN A 415 -22.65 5.09 -8.30
CA GLN A 415 -21.39 4.65 -8.87
C GLN A 415 -20.19 5.27 -8.16
N GLN A 416 -20.20 6.58 -7.91
CA GLN A 416 -19.08 7.27 -7.25
C GLN A 416 -18.86 6.73 -5.83
N ILE A 417 -19.94 6.63 -5.04
CA ILE A 417 -19.86 6.08 -3.68
C ILE A 417 -19.32 4.65 -3.72
N SER A 418 -19.85 3.81 -4.61
CA SER A 418 -19.41 2.41 -4.73
C SER A 418 -17.93 2.31 -5.13
N GLU A 419 -17.46 3.11 -6.07
CA GLU A 419 -16.06 3.11 -6.53
C GLU A 419 -15.11 3.59 -5.43
N THR A 420 -15.49 4.62 -4.68
CA THR A 420 -14.69 5.11 -3.55
C THR A 420 -14.60 4.06 -2.43
N VAL A 421 -15.70 3.38 -2.10
CA VAL A 421 -15.65 2.27 -1.13
C VAL A 421 -14.76 1.14 -1.63
N ILE A 422 -14.92 0.71 -2.89
CA ILE A 422 -14.08 -0.32 -3.50
C ILE A 422 -12.59 0.04 -3.42
N ALA A 423 -12.25 1.31 -3.69
CA ALA A 423 -10.87 1.79 -3.62
C ALA A 423 -10.29 1.78 -2.20
N CYS A 424 -11.12 1.69 -1.16
CA CYS A 424 -10.68 1.60 0.23
C CYS A 424 -10.63 0.14 0.75
N LEU A 425 -11.45 -0.76 0.18
CA LEU A 425 -11.50 -2.17 0.58
C LEU A 425 -10.12 -2.83 0.47
N GLY A 426 -9.69 -3.52 1.52
CA GLY A 426 -8.40 -4.21 1.61
C GLY A 426 -7.18 -3.29 1.78
N GLN A 427 -7.32 -1.97 1.62
CA GLN A 427 -6.25 -1.01 1.90
C GLN A 427 -6.36 -0.39 3.30
N GLU A 428 -7.60 -0.22 3.77
CA GLU A 428 -7.91 0.40 5.05
C GLU A 428 -8.58 -0.62 5.96
N ASP A 429 -8.16 -0.65 7.23
CA ASP A 429 -8.75 -1.55 8.24
C ASP A 429 -10.17 -1.11 8.62
N LEU A 430 -10.40 0.21 8.60
CA LEU A 430 -11.65 0.87 8.95
C LEU A 430 -12.07 1.87 7.86
N ILE A 431 -13.30 1.78 7.38
CA ILE A 431 -13.85 2.70 6.38
C ILE A 431 -15.08 3.34 6.99
N ILE A 432 -15.00 4.63 7.28
CA ILE A 432 -16.11 5.41 7.79
C ILE A 432 -16.80 6.09 6.62
N ILE A 433 -18.10 5.89 6.47
CA ILE A 433 -18.92 6.55 5.46
C ILE A 433 -19.98 7.38 6.17
N SER A 434 -20.16 8.65 5.81
CA SER A 434 -21.12 9.56 6.43
C SER A 434 -21.93 10.30 5.37
N GLY A 435 -23.27 10.19 5.45
CA GLY A 435 -24.19 10.83 4.49
C GLY A 435 -24.97 9.86 3.62
N GLY A 436 -26.03 10.36 2.96
CA GLY A 436 -26.84 9.59 2.00
C GLY A 436 -27.65 8.42 2.58
N LEU A 437 -28.07 8.49 3.86
CA LEU A 437 -28.85 7.45 4.58
C LEU A 437 -30.30 7.82 4.87
N GLY A 438 -30.74 9.01 4.44
CA GLY A 438 -32.10 9.48 4.63
C GLY A 438 -33.13 8.72 3.78
N PRO A 439 -34.39 9.21 3.76
CA PRO A 439 -35.47 8.59 3.01
C PRO A 439 -35.59 9.11 1.57
N THR A 440 -34.79 10.09 1.15
CA THR A 440 -35.01 10.77 -0.15
C THR A 440 -34.44 9.96 -1.31
N SER A 441 -34.83 10.31 -2.53
CA SER A 441 -34.47 9.52 -3.73
C SER A 441 -32.99 9.59 -4.09
N ASP A 442 -32.32 10.66 -3.67
CA ASP A 442 -30.89 10.95 -3.76
C ASP A 442 -30.06 10.28 -2.66
N ASP A 443 -30.66 9.76 -1.58
CA ASP A 443 -29.97 8.94 -0.59
C ASP A 443 -29.59 7.55 -1.16
N LYS A 444 -28.40 7.46 -1.77
CA LYS A 444 -27.90 6.27 -2.47
C LYS A 444 -26.88 5.44 -1.70
N THR A 445 -26.46 5.86 -0.50
CA THR A 445 -25.34 5.21 0.20
C THR A 445 -25.61 3.72 0.45
N ARG A 446 -26.82 3.33 0.87
CA ARG A 446 -27.16 1.93 1.13
C ARG A 446 -27.03 1.04 -0.10
N ASP A 447 -27.60 1.49 -1.21
CA ASP A 447 -27.53 0.83 -2.51
C ASP A 447 -26.07 0.74 -2.99
N ALA A 448 -25.29 1.81 -2.80
CA ALA A 448 -23.90 1.88 -3.21
C ALA A 448 -23.01 0.92 -2.39
N ILE A 449 -23.22 0.84 -1.08
CA ILE A 449 -22.51 -0.12 -0.22
C ILE A 449 -22.88 -1.55 -0.63
N ALA A 450 -24.16 -1.85 -0.86
CA ALA A 450 -24.61 -3.16 -1.33
C ALA A 450 -23.92 -3.58 -2.65
N GLN A 451 -23.81 -2.66 -3.61
CA GLN A 451 -23.06 -2.86 -4.85
C GLN A 451 -21.55 -3.05 -4.59
N ALA A 452 -20.95 -2.25 -3.72
CA ALA A 452 -19.53 -2.33 -3.37
C ALA A 452 -19.17 -3.66 -2.71
N VAL A 453 -20.02 -4.20 -1.83
CA VAL A 453 -19.76 -5.48 -1.14
C VAL A 453 -20.38 -6.71 -1.83
N GLN A 454 -21.09 -6.52 -2.94
CA GLN A 454 -21.79 -7.57 -3.68
C GLN A 454 -22.77 -8.37 -2.81
N LYS A 455 -23.55 -7.67 -1.99
CA LYS A 455 -24.60 -8.25 -1.14
C LYS A 455 -25.94 -7.61 -1.43
N PRO A 456 -27.04 -8.39 -1.51
CA PRO A 456 -28.36 -7.82 -1.69
C PRO A 456 -28.79 -7.03 -0.45
N LEU A 457 -29.68 -6.05 -0.66
CA LEU A 457 -30.36 -5.35 0.43
C LEU A 457 -31.50 -6.22 0.97
N VAL A 458 -31.60 -6.30 2.29
CA VAL A 458 -32.64 -7.01 3.04
C VAL A 458 -33.39 -5.98 3.88
N HIS A 459 -34.72 -6.11 3.92
CA HIS A 459 -35.58 -5.26 4.74
C HIS A 459 -35.68 -5.80 6.16
N HIS A 460 -35.43 -4.96 7.16
CA HIS A 460 -35.53 -5.31 8.57
C HIS A 460 -36.80 -4.72 9.20
N GLU A 461 -37.82 -5.56 9.38
CA GLU A 461 -39.12 -5.13 9.92
C GLU A 461 -39.02 -4.52 11.32
N VAL A 462 -38.15 -5.06 12.19
CA VAL A 462 -37.94 -4.52 13.54
C VAL A 462 -37.43 -3.08 13.49
N VAL A 463 -36.46 -2.81 12.61
CA VAL A 463 -35.90 -1.47 12.42
C VAL A 463 -36.95 -0.52 11.84
N TRP A 464 -37.77 -1.01 10.90
CA TRP A 464 -38.87 -0.24 10.33
C TRP A 464 -39.88 0.21 11.40
N GLN A 465 -40.24 -0.66 12.35
CA GLN A 465 -41.11 -0.30 13.46
C GLN A 465 -40.49 0.75 14.38
N THR A 466 -39.18 0.67 14.63
CA THR A 466 -38.43 1.70 15.37
C THR A 466 -38.49 3.06 14.67
N ILE A 467 -38.25 3.10 13.36
CA ILE A 467 -38.30 4.32 12.55
C ILE A 467 -39.71 4.94 12.57
N LYS A 468 -40.77 4.13 12.43
CA LYS A 468 -42.16 4.60 12.56
C LYS A 468 -42.40 5.26 13.92
N GLY A 469 -41.95 4.64 14.99
CA GLY A 469 -42.08 5.18 16.34
C GLY A 469 -41.36 6.52 16.51
N GLN A 470 -40.18 6.68 15.91
CA GLN A 470 -39.44 7.95 15.91
C GLN A 470 -40.15 9.04 15.11
N LEU A 471 -40.64 8.72 13.91
CA LEU A 471 -41.42 9.66 13.07
C LEU A 471 -42.68 10.13 13.79
N GLN A 472 -43.40 9.21 14.46
CA GLN A 472 -44.57 9.54 15.25
C GLN A 472 -44.25 10.49 16.42
N ARG A 473 -43.12 10.28 17.13
CA ARG A 473 -42.67 11.20 18.19
C ARG A 473 -42.34 12.59 17.66
N LEU A 474 -41.89 12.68 16.41
CA LEU A 474 -41.63 13.95 15.72
C LEU A 474 -42.90 14.57 15.10
N GLY A 475 -44.06 13.92 15.22
CA GLY A 475 -45.32 14.37 14.63
C GLY A 475 -45.40 14.19 13.10
N ILE A 476 -44.55 13.34 12.53
CA ILE A 476 -44.45 13.09 11.08
C ILE A 476 -45.16 11.78 10.74
N ALA A 477 -46.07 11.81 9.77
CA ALA A 477 -46.74 10.60 9.27
C ALA A 477 -45.74 9.74 8.46
N PRO A 478 -45.60 8.42 8.75
CA PRO A 478 -44.68 7.57 8.01
C PRO A 478 -45.11 7.42 6.55
N ASP A 479 -44.18 7.67 5.61
CA ASP A 479 -44.37 7.44 4.19
C ASP A 479 -43.66 6.15 3.73
N SER A 480 -44.09 5.62 2.58
CA SER A 480 -43.47 4.49 1.91
C SER A 480 -41.96 4.68 1.65
N ASN A 481 -41.51 5.92 1.38
CA ASN A 481 -40.10 6.21 1.18
C ASN A 481 -39.26 6.03 2.46
N ASN A 482 -39.84 6.25 3.65
CA ASN A 482 -39.14 6.02 4.91
C ASN A 482 -38.81 4.54 5.15
N ALA A 483 -39.57 3.61 4.56
CA ALA A 483 -39.28 2.17 4.68
C ALA A 483 -37.93 1.79 4.06
N ARG A 484 -37.42 2.59 3.10
CA ARG A 484 -36.09 2.41 2.52
C ARG A 484 -34.97 2.53 3.55
N GLN A 485 -35.19 3.29 4.62
CA GLN A 485 -34.22 3.46 5.72
C GLN A 485 -34.04 2.17 6.54
N ALA A 486 -34.92 1.19 6.38
CA ALA A 486 -34.82 -0.15 6.99
C ALA A 486 -34.19 -1.21 6.07
N LEU A 487 -33.61 -0.80 4.92
CA LEU A 487 -32.86 -1.67 4.02
C LEU A 487 -31.37 -1.68 4.39
N PHE A 488 -30.79 -2.87 4.49
CA PHE A 488 -29.37 -3.04 4.80
C PHE A 488 -28.79 -4.21 4.01
N PRO A 489 -27.48 -4.19 3.67
CA PRO A 489 -26.83 -5.38 3.11
C PRO A 489 -27.03 -6.61 4.01
N GLU A 490 -27.26 -7.79 3.44
CA GLU A 490 -27.59 -9.04 4.16
C GLU A 490 -26.72 -9.37 5.39
N THR A 491 -25.46 -8.94 5.40
CA THR A 491 -24.48 -9.22 6.46
C THR A 491 -24.25 -8.05 7.43
N ALA A 492 -25.04 -6.98 7.31
CA ALA A 492 -24.87 -5.77 8.09
C ALA A 492 -25.46 -5.89 9.50
N LYS A 493 -24.74 -5.33 10.48
CA LYS A 493 -25.23 -5.09 11.84
C LYS A 493 -25.74 -3.66 11.92
N VAL A 494 -27.00 -3.48 12.29
CA VAL A 494 -27.63 -2.15 12.35
C VAL A 494 -27.12 -1.39 13.58
N LEU A 495 -26.84 -0.10 13.40
CA LEU A 495 -26.54 0.84 14.48
C LEU A 495 -27.79 1.69 14.74
N ASP A 496 -28.40 1.49 15.90
CA ASP A 496 -29.57 2.27 16.29
C ASP A 496 -29.22 3.75 16.41
N ASN A 497 -30.04 4.61 15.80
CA ASN A 497 -29.91 6.05 15.89
C ASN A 497 -31.03 6.61 16.78
N PRO A 498 -30.83 6.78 18.09
CA PRO A 498 -31.90 7.24 18.98
C PRO A 498 -32.29 8.71 18.76
N THR A 499 -31.41 9.52 18.16
CA THR A 499 -31.57 10.97 17.98
C THR A 499 -32.01 11.37 16.57
N GLY A 500 -32.21 10.41 15.67
CA GLY A 500 -32.66 10.63 14.30
C GLY A 500 -33.36 9.41 13.70
N THR A 501 -33.91 9.54 12.50
CA THR A 501 -34.67 8.47 11.82
C THR A 501 -33.84 7.63 10.85
N ALA A 502 -32.58 8.01 10.63
CA ALA A 502 -31.64 7.31 9.75
C ALA A 502 -30.66 6.45 10.57
N PRO A 503 -30.94 5.15 10.77
CA PRO A 503 -30.02 4.24 11.46
C PRO A 503 -28.73 4.03 10.67
N GLY A 504 -27.60 3.96 11.37
CA GLY A 504 -26.32 3.56 10.77
C GLY A 504 -26.24 2.03 10.60
N PHE A 505 -25.12 1.54 10.09
CA PHE A 505 -24.83 0.10 10.08
C PHE A 505 -23.34 -0.19 9.91
N THR A 506 -22.93 -1.40 10.27
CA THR A 506 -21.56 -1.90 10.10
C THR A 506 -21.55 -3.24 9.38
N LEU A 507 -20.46 -3.52 8.67
CA LEU A 507 -20.20 -4.83 8.07
C LEU A 507 -18.70 -5.02 7.84
N SER A 508 -18.27 -6.27 7.69
CA SER A 508 -16.89 -6.59 7.33
C SER A 508 -16.82 -7.14 5.91
N CYS A 509 -15.88 -6.65 5.11
CA CYS A 509 -15.67 -7.09 3.74
C CYS A 509 -14.17 -7.04 3.40
N SER A 510 -13.62 -8.15 2.89
CA SER A 510 -12.22 -8.24 2.45
C SER A 510 -11.19 -7.74 3.48
N GLY A 511 -11.39 -8.06 4.76
CA GLY A 511 -10.52 -7.62 5.87
C GLY A 511 -10.84 -6.23 6.45
N SER A 512 -11.51 -5.37 5.68
CA SER A 512 -11.95 -4.03 6.08
C SER A 512 -13.24 -4.06 6.89
N SER A 513 -13.36 -3.15 7.87
CA SER A 513 -14.58 -2.91 8.64
C SER A 513 -15.23 -1.62 8.14
N LEU A 514 -16.47 -1.70 7.66
CA LEU A 514 -17.22 -0.54 7.18
C LEU A 514 -18.15 -0.07 8.29
N VAL A 515 -18.19 1.24 8.52
CA VAL A 515 -19.09 1.90 9.46
C VAL A 515 -19.80 3.02 8.72
N VAL A 516 -21.11 2.88 8.55
CA VAL A 516 -21.93 3.79 7.76
C VAL A 516 -22.82 4.58 8.70
N LEU A 517 -22.69 5.90 8.64
CA LEU A 517 -23.20 6.87 9.59
C LEU A 517 -24.16 7.85 8.88
N PRO A 518 -25.13 8.43 9.62
CA PRO A 518 -26.04 9.42 9.08
C PRO A 518 -25.32 10.74 8.74
N GLY A 519 -25.92 11.56 7.87
CA GLY A 519 -25.33 12.83 7.43
C GLY A 519 -25.17 13.92 8.51
N PRO A 520 -26.15 14.15 9.41
CA PRO A 520 -26.04 15.18 10.43
C PRO A 520 -24.85 14.96 11.39
N PRO A 521 -23.93 15.93 11.57
CA PRO A 521 -22.67 15.70 12.30
C PRO A 521 -22.81 15.23 13.74
N THR A 522 -23.77 15.81 14.48
CA THR A 522 -24.03 15.43 15.87
C THR A 522 -24.51 13.98 16.00
N GLN A 523 -25.26 13.47 15.02
CA GLN A 523 -25.70 12.08 14.99
C GLN A 523 -24.57 11.16 14.55
N ALA A 524 -23.83 11.52 13.49
CA ALA A 524 -22.71 10.74 12.97
C ALA A 524 -21.64 10.50 14.04
N LEU A 525 -21.20 11.56 14.72
CA LEU A 525 -20.20 11.47 15.77
C LEU A 525 -20.68 10.61 16.94
N SER A 526 -21.92 10.78 17.39
CA SER A 526 -22.48 9.98 18.49
C SER A 526 -22.50 8.48 18.16
N LEU A 527 -22.83 8.11 16.93
CA LEU A 527 -22.86 6.70 16.50
C LEU A 527 -21.45 6.13 16.34
N LEU A 528 -20.50 6.93 15.84
CA LEU A 528 -19.10 6.53 15.76
C LEU A 528 -18.52 6.26 17.16
N GLU A 529 -18.74 7.17 18.10
CA GLU A 529 -18.26 7.01 19.48
C GLU A 529 -18.81 5.73 20.11
N HIS A 530 -20.11 5.47 19.95
CA HIS A 530 -20.71 4.23 20.43
C HIS A 530 -20.08 2.98 19.80
N TYR A 531 -19.85 2.99 18.48
CA TYR A 531 -19.17 1.91 17.77
C TYR A 531 -17.73 1.68 18.26
N LEU A 532 -16.96 2.75 18.47
CA LEU A 532 -15.57 2.64 18.91
C LEU A 532 -15.44 2.14 20.35
N GLU A 533 -16.44 2.40 21.20
CA GLU A 533 -16.49 1.93 22.58
C GLU A 533 -16.98 0.48 22.73
N HIS A 534 -18.00 0.10 21.94
CA HIS A 534 -18.72 -1.18 22.11
C HIS A 534 -18.49 -2.18 20.97
N GLY A 535 -17.71 -1.79 19.95
CA GLY A 535 -17.41 -2.61 18.79
C GLY A 535 -16.59 -3.86 19.14
N GLU A 536 -16.70 -4.89 18.28
CA GLU A 536 -15.99 -6.17 18.46
C GLU A 536 -14.47 -6.02 18.38
N LYS A 537 -13.98 -5.06 17.56
CA LYS A 537 -12.57 -4.68 17.52
C LYS A 537 -12.29 -3.61 18.56
N LYS A 538 -11.48 -3.96 19.55
CA LYS A 538 -10.94 -2.98 20.50
C LYS A 538 -9.73 -2.30 19.88
N TYR A 539 -9.80 -0.98 19.75
CA TYR A 539 -8.69 -0.14 19.33
C TYR A 539 -8.02 0.39 20.60
N PRO A 540 -6.84 -0.13 20.99
CA PRO A 540 -6.18 0.32 22.20
C PRO A 540 -5.83 1.80 22.04
N ALA A 541 -6.30 2.62 22.99
CA ALA A 541 -5.81 3.98 23.13
C ALA A 541 -4.33 3.91 23.57
N VAL A 542 -3.42 4.01 22.61
CA VAL A 542 -2.00 4.16 22.91
C VAL A 542 -1.76 5.61 23.31
N SER A 543 -1.11 5.82 24.45
CA SER A 543 -0.63 7.15 24.85
C SER A 543 0.37 7.63 23.81
N ARG A 544 -0.02 8.61 22.99
CA ARG A 544 0.91 9.30 22.09
C ARG A 544 1.68 10.33 22.91
N ALA A 545 3.01 10.28 22.82
CA ALA A 545 3.83 11.40 23.26
C ALA A 545 3.88 12.39 22.10
N GLN A 546 3.39 13.60 22.35
CA GLN A 546 3.42 14.69 21.39
C GLN A 546 4.20 15.85 22.00
N TYR A 547 5.21 16.31 21.28
CA TYR A 547 5.97 17.51 21.59
C TYR A 547 5.72 18.50 20.46
N ALA A 548 5.50 19.76 20.80
CA ALA A 548 5.25 20.80 19.82
C ALA A 548 6.03 22.04 20.19
N TRP A 549 6.60 22.72 19.20
CA TRP A 549 7.23 24.02 19.38
C TRP A 549 6.73 25.00 18.33
N THR A 550 6.44 26.22 18.75
CA THR A 550 6.11 27.32 17.85
C THR A 550 7.34 28.20 17.66
N LEU A 551 7.79 28.36 16.42
CA LEU A 551 8.92 29.21 16.07
C LEU A 551 8.49 30.35 15.14
N ILE A 552 9.15 31.49 15.23
CA ILE A 552 8.88 32.67 14.41
C ILE A 552 10.19 33.27 13.88
N GLY A 553 10.17 33.75 12.63
CA GLY A 553 11.34 34.42 12.02
C GLY A 553 12.48 33.49 11.59
N VAL A 554 12.21 32.19 11.47
CA VAL A 554 13.11 31.18 10.91
C VAL A 554 12.36 30.40 9.83
N ASP A 555 13.05 30.03 8.75
CA ASP A 555 12.45 29.29 7.66
C ASP A 555 12.33 27.78 7.99
N GLU A 556 11.34 27.14 7.37
CA GLU A 556 11.04 25.72 7.58
C GLU A 556 12.21 24.82 7.22
N SER A 557 12.95 25.13 6.14
CA SER A 557 14.06 24.28 5.67
C SER A 557 15.23 24.24 6.66
N THR A 558 15.56 25.36 7.29
CA THR A 558 16.60 25.44 8.32
C THR A 558 16.22 24.60 9.54
N ILE A 559 14.96 24.67 9.97
CA ILE A 559 14.48 23.88 11.10
C ILE A 559 14.47 22.38 10.75
N ALA A 560 13.89 22.02 9.60
CA ALA A 560 13.77 20.65 9.16
C ALA A 560 15.13 19.96 9.04
N HIS A 561 16.12 20.63 8.45
CA HIS A 561 17.48 20.09 8.34
C HIS A 561 18.09 19.73 9.70
N TRP A 562 17.91 20.60 10.70
CA TRP A 562 18.42 20.35 12.05
C TRP A 562 17.65 19.22 12.76
N VAL A 563 16.32 19.28 12.70
CA VAL A 563 15.42 18.32 13.36
C VAL A 563 15.58 16.93 12.77
N ASP A 564 15.62 16.79 11.44
CA ASP A 564 15.77 15.50 10.77
C ASP A 564 17.13 14.86 11.10
N GLY A 565 18.19 15.67 11.29
CA GLY A 565 19.50 15.19 11.71
C GLY A 565 19.56 14.76 13.19
N HIS A 566 19.05 15.59 14.10
CA HIS A 566 19.15 15.36 15.55
C HIS A 566 18.16 14.30 16.06
N PHE A 567 16.99 14.19 15.42
CA PHE A 567 15.97 13.19 15.77
C PHE A 567 15.94 12.00 14.79
N ALA A 568 17.01 11.78 14.01
CA ALA A 568 17.07 10.72 13.00
C ALA A 568 16.83 9.31 13.58
N ASN A 569 17.35 9.07 14.79
CA ASN A 569 17.30 7.77 15.47
C ASN A 569 16.11 7.63 16.44
N GLU A 570 15.31 8.67 16.60
CA GLU A 570 14.20 8.68 17.55
C GLU A 570 12.91 8.14 16.89
N PRO A 571 12.09 7.36 17.62
CA PRO A 571 10.88 6.74 17.08
C PRO A 571 9.69 7.72 16.98
N PHE A 572 9.97 8.96 16.56
CA PHE A 572 8.99 10.04 16.44
C PHE A 572 8.85 10.46 14.97
N GLU A 573 7.61 10.60 14.51
CA GLU A 573 7.32 11.27 13.26
C GLU A 573 7.51 12.78 13.44
N ARG A 574 8.13 13.42 12.46
CA ARG A 574 8.44 14.85 12.47
C ARG A 574 7.51 15.53 11.49
N HIS A 575 6.75 16.50 11.99
CA HIS A 575 5.80 17.27 11.21
C HIS A 575 6.17 18.73 11.30
N PHE A 576 6.24 19.39 10.14
CA PHE A 576 6.49 20.80 10.02
C PHE A 576 5.26 21.45 9.42
N LEU A 577 4.72 22.48 10.08
CA LEU A 577 3.57 23.23 9.58
C LEU A 577 3.91 24.70 9.49
N TRP A 578 3.94 25.23 8.27
CA TRP A 578 4.00 26.66 8.05
C TRP A 578 2.63 27.31 8.26
N LYS A 579 2.54 28.19 9.25
CA LYS A 579 1.37 29.01 9.55
C LYS A 579 1.83 30.45 9.80
N SER A 580 1.94 31.23 8.72
CA SER A 580 2.48 32.59 8.75
C SER A 580 2.03 33.40 9.98
N PRO A 581 2.96 34.03 10.73
CA PRO A 581 4.42 34.07 10.53
C PRO A 581 5.21 32.90 11.13
N TYR A 582 4.55 31.84 11.59
CA TYR A 582 5.14 30.75 12.35
C TYR A 582 5.53 29.53 11.51
N VAL A 583 6.52 28.80 12.03
CA VAL A 583 6.75 27.39 11.72
C VAL A 583 6.47 26.60 12.99
N LEU A 584 5.54 25.66 12.92
CA LEU A 584 5.27 24.72 14.01
C LEU A 584 6.05 23.44 13.75
N VAL A 585 6.80 22.99 14.75
CA VAL A 585 7.46 21.68 14.76
C VAL A 585 6.67 20.78 15.68
N GLN A 586 6.29 19.60 15.21
CA GLN A 586 5.66 18.58 16.05
C GLN A 586 6.39 17.26 15.93
N LEU A 587 6.73 16.67 17.08
CA LEU A 587 7.21 15.30 17.17
C LEU A 587 6.08 14.45 17.74
N VAL A 588 5.65 13.44 16.96
CA VAL A 588 4.55 12.55 17.34
C VAL A 588 5.06 11.12 17.36
N GLY A 589 5.06 10.49 18.53
CA GLY A 589 5.54 9.12 18.74
C GLY A 589 4.55 8.28 19.53
N GLN A 590 4.55 6.98 19.30
CA GLN A 590 3.79 6.02 20.12
C GLN A 590 4.61 5.69 21.36
N SER A 591 4.10 5.97 22.57
CA SER A 591 4.92 5.91 23.78
C SER A 591 4.75 4.62 24.58
N SER A 592 5.88 3.92 24.77
CA SER A 592 6.24 3.27 26.04
C SER A 592 7.32 4.04 26.82
N ALA A 593 8.00 5.00 26.18
CA ALA A 593 8.99 5.90 26.77
C ALA A 593 8.83 7.34 26.24
N PRO A 594 9.00 8.37 27.07
CA PRO A 594 8.99 9.77 26.64
C PRO A 594 10.28 10.13 25.89
N LEU A 595 10.24 11.20 25.08
CA LEU A 595 11.44 11.77 24.47
C LEU A 595 12.42 12.17 25.57
N ALA A 596 13.71 11.89 25.36
CA ALA A 596 14.72 12.19 26.35
C ALA A 596 14.82 13.71 26.58
N GLN A 597 14.80 14.13 27.85
CA GLN A 597 14.77 15.54 28.25
C GLN A 597 15.91 16.36 27.62
N HIS A 598 17.11 15.78 27.50
CA HIS A 598 18.26 16.47 26.90
C HIS A 598 18.02 16.85 25.44
N LEU A 599 17.28 16.05 24.65
CA LEU A 599 16.99 16.37 23.25
C LEU A 599 15.99 17.53 23.12
N ILE A 600 15.03 17.61 24.05
CA ILE A 600 14.10 18.74 24.16
C ILE A 600 14.89 20.01 24.47
N GLU A 601 15.77 19.95 25.47
CA GLU A 601 16.62 21.07 25.87
C GLU A 601 17.59 21.50 24.75
N GLU A 602 18.16 20.55 23.99
CA GLU A 602 19.01 20.85 22.83
C GLU A 602 18.24 21.60 21.75
N PHE A 603 17.02 21.16 21.42
CA PHE A 603 16.15 21.86 20.46
C PHE A 603 15.84 23.28 20.94
N GLU A 604 15.37 23.42 22.18
CA GLU A 604 14.96 24.71 22.74
C GLU A 604 16.15 25.67 22.87
N ASN A 605 17.34 25.17 23.22
CA ASN A 605 18.55 25.98 23.29
C ASN A 605 19.04 26.40 21.91
N HIS A 606 19.01 25.49 20.92
CA HIS A 606 19.43 25.80 19.55
C HIS A 606 18.53 26.86 18.90
N PHE A 607 17.20 26.72 19.07
CA PHE A 607 16.21 27.60 18.47
C PHE A 607 15.72 28.72 19.39
N ARG A 608 16.31 28.91 20.57
CA ARG A 608 15.95 29.97 21.52
C ARG A 608 15.78 31.36 20.90
N PRO A 609 16.58 31.80 19.90
CA PRO A 609 16.38 33.11 19.26
C PRO A 609 15.06 33.27 18.49
N TYR A 610 14.37 32.17 18.20
CA TYR A 610 13.17 32.07 17.37
C TYR A 610 11.98 31.39 18.08
N LEU A 611 12.21 30.80 19.26
CA LEU A 611 11.24 29.95 19.97
C LEU A 611 10.19 30.76 20.73
N VAL A 612 8.93 30.72 20.27
CA VAL A 612 7.80 31.37 20.92
C VAL A 612 7.32 30.61 22.16
N GLY A 613 7.26 29.28 22.08
CA GLY A 613 6.82 28.41 23.17
C GLY A 613 6.95 26.92 22.85
N ALA A 614 6.86 26.09 23.89
CA ALA A 614 6.89 24.62 23.82
C ALA A 614 5.49 24.00 23.67
N GLU A 615 4.58 24.76 23.05
CA GLU A 615 3.23 24.36 22.70
C GLU A 615 2.78 25.12 21.45
N ILE A 616 1.66 24.71 20.84
CA ILE A 616 1.07 25.43 19.71
C ILE A 616 0.41 26.72 20.24
N THR A 617 1.11 27.84 20.16
CA THR A 617 0.67 29.15 20.68
C THR A 617 1.06 30.27 19.72
N THR A 618 0.51 31.47 19.90
CA THR A 618 1.01 32.68 19.21
C THR A 618 1.81 33.56 20.17
N ALA A 619 2.66 34.43 19.62
CA ALA A 619 3.48 35.31 20.43
C ALA A 619 2.62 36.27 21.26
N ARG A 620 1.48 36.72 20.70
CA ARG A 620 0.47 37.49 21.43
C ARG A 620 -0.15 36.70 22.60
N GLN A 621 -0.57 35.46 22.36
CA GLN A 621 -1.17 34.61 23.40
C GLN A 621 -0.18 34.36 24.53
N GLN A 622 1.07 34.05 24.18
CA GLN A 622 2.14 33.86 25.15
C GLN A 622 2.41 35.13 25.95
N LEU A 623 2.56 36.28 25.27
CA LEU A 623 2.83 37.56 25.92
C LEU A 623 1.71 38.00 26.86
N ALA A 624 0.45 37.76 26.50
CA ALA A 624 -0.72 38.08 27.33
C ALA A 624 -0.75 37.31 28.67
N MET A 625 0.01 36.22 28.80
CA MET A 625 0.17 35.51 30.07
C MET A 625 1.13 36.23 31.03
N TYR A 626 2.02 37.08 30.52
CA TYR A 626 3.11 37.71 31.29
C TYR A 626 2.98 39.23 31.45
N ALA A 627 2.40 39.94 30.46
CA ALA A 627 2.31 41.40 30.47
C ALA A 627 1.07 41.92 29.73
N GLU A 628 0.50 43.03 30.22
CA GLU A 628 -0.46 43.84 29.46
C GLU A 628 0.33 44.91 28.68
N VAL A 629 0.20 44.92 27.35
CA VAL A 629 1.00 45.79 26.48
C VAL A 629 0.15 46.93 25.94
N HIS A 630 0.62 48.15 26.19
CA HIS A 630 0.09 49.38 25.63
C HIS A 630 0.97 49.79 24.45
N TRP A 631 0.43 49.61 23.24
CA TRP A 631 1.12 49.92 21.99
C TRP A 631 1.09 51.42 21.69
N LEU A 632 2.27 52.03 21.57
CA LEU A 632 2.48 53.38 21.07
C LEU A 632 3.13 53.27 19.69
N ALA A 633 2.77 54.13 18.75
CA ALA A 633 3.42 54.17 17.44
C ALA A 633 3.50 55.59 16.89
N ASN A 634 4.58 55.87 16.16
CA ASN A 634 4.79 57.17 15.52
C ASN A 634 3.89 57.38 14.28
N ASP A 635 3.32 56.30 13.75
CA ASP A 635 2.37 56.33 12.63
C ASP A 635 0.96 55.93 13.13
N PRO A 636 -0.05 56.82 13.08
CA PRO A 636 -1.42 56.52 13.49
C PRO A 636 -2.09 55.39 12.69
N MET A 637 -1.65 55.14 11.45
CA MET A 637 -2.15 54.02 10.64
C MET A 637 -1.63 52.68 11.16
N LEU A 638 -0.41 52.67 11.72
CA LEU A 638 0.20 51.47 12.29
C LEU A 638 -0.59 50.98 13.49
N LEU A 639 -1.09 51.89 14.35
CA LEU A 639 -1.93 51.55 15.51
C LEU A 639 -3.22 50.82 15.15
N LYS A 640 -3.77 51.02 13.94
CA LYS A 640 -4.97 50.27 13.49
C LYS A 640 -4.70 48.77 13.39
N TYR A 641 -3.45 48.40 13.17
CA TYR A 641 -2.99 47.04 13.13
C TYR A 641 -2.59 46.51 14.49
N PHE A 642 -2.78 47.21 15.62
CA PHE A 642 -2.48 46.67 16.95
C PHE A 642 -3.76 46.69 17.80
N GLN A 643 -4.45 45.56 17.87
CA GLN A 643 -5.64 45.44 18.73
C GLN A 643 -5.23 45.42 20.21
N PRO A 644 -6.04 46.02 21.12
CA PRO A 644 -5.83 45.86 22.56
C PRO A 644 -5.84 44.36 22.92
N MET A 645 -4.92 43.92 23.77
CA MET A 645 -4.92 42.54 24.24
C MET A 645 -6.11 42.31 25.18
N GLU A 646 -6.74 41.13 25.10
CA GLU A 646 -7.86 40.78 25.99
C GLU A 646 -7.38 40.77 27.45
N LYS A 647 -8.20 41.33 28.35
CA LYS A 647 -7.89 41.43 29.79
C LYS A 647 -7.78 40.03 30.40
N SER A 648 -6.60 39.70 30.91
CA SER A 648 -6.40 38.57 31.82
C SER A 648 -6.85 38.93 33.24
N GLU A 649 -7.46 37.99 33.97
CA GLU A 649 -8.08 38.19 35.29
C GLU A 649 -7.10 38.39 36.47
N LYS A 650 -5.84 38.77 36.25
CA LYS A 650 -4.83 38.89 37.33
C LYS A 650 -3.96 40.15 37.24
N ASN A 651 -3.39 40.56 38.39
CA ASN A 651 -2.38 41.62 38.56
C ASN A 651 -1.12 41.31 37.72
N ILE A 652 -1.17 41.62 36.43
CA ILE A 652 -0.09 41.42 35.46
C ILE A 652 0.55 42.80 35.19
N PRO A 653 1.89 42.89 35.05
CA PRO A 653 2.59 44.16 34.81
C PRO A 653 2.17 44.82 33.49
N GLN A 654 2.05 46.15 33.50
CA GLN A 654 1.77 46.96 32.32
C GLN A 654 3.08 47.44 31.67
N LEU A 655 3.22 47.23 30.36
CA LEU A 655 4.37 47.65 29.56
C LEU A 655 3.92 48.65 28.49
N GLU A 656 4.60 49.79 28.41
CA GLU A 656 4.49 50.72 27.29
C GLU A 656 5.52 50.36 26.21
N VAL A 657 5.06 50.16 24.99
CA VAL A 657 5.89 49.67 23.87
C VAL A 657 5.71 50.57 22.67
N GLU A 658 6.79 51.24 22.25
CA GLU A 658 6.82 52.07 21.04
C GLU A 658 7.23 51.22 19.82
N VAL A 659 6.43 51.24 18.77
CA VAL A 659 6.69 50.50 17.53
C VAL A 659 6.85 51.47 16.35
N SER A 660 7.89 51.26 15.56
CA SER A 660 8.12 51.96 14.30
C SER A 660 8.53 50.99 13.18
N LEU A 661 8.20 51.33 11.94
CA LEU A 661 8.39 50.47 10.77
C LEU A 661 9.17 51.20 9.67
N SER A 662 10.11 50.50 9.04
CA SER A 662 10.89 50.98 7.90
C SER A 662 10.90 49.90 6.80
N PRO A 663 10.42 50.17 5.57
CA PRO A 663 9.67 51.37 5.13
C PRO A 663 8.38 51.62 5.93
N SER A 664 7.82 52.84 5.88
CA SER A 664 6.54 53.14 6.52
C SER A 664 5.41 52.29 5.94
N LEU A 665 4.36 52.09 6.73
CA LEU A 665 3.21 51.26 6.35
C LEU A 665 2.56 51.74 5.04
N GLU A 666 2.45 53.05 4.84
CA GLU A 666 1.94 53.66 3.60
C GLU A 666 2.78 53.26 2.37
N VAL A 667 4.10 53.17 2.51
CA VAL A 667 4.99 52.71 1.43
C VAL A 667 4.76 51.23 1.15
N LEU A 668 4.62 50.40 2.19
CA LEU A 668 4.39 48.96 2.04
C LEU A 668 3.01 48.66 1.41
N GLU A 669 1.98 49.42 1.75
CA GLU A 669 0.65 49.30 1.15
C GLU A 669 0.61 49.80 -0.31
N ASN A 670 1.46 50.77 -0.67
CA ASN A 670 1.51 51.32 -2.02
C ASN A 670 2.49 50.58 -2.97
N GLN A 671 3.25 49.61 -2.47
CA GLN A 671 4.11 48.77 -3.30
C GLN A 671 3.30 47.91 -4.28
N LYS A 672 3.83 47.75 -5.51
CA LYS A 672 3.24 46.89 -6.55
C LYS A 672 3.48 45.41 -6.29
N GLU A 673 4.56 45.07 -5.61
CA GLU A 673 4.92 43.70 -5.27
C GLU A 673 4.17 43.27 -4.01
N SER A 674 3.73 42.00 -3.96
CA SER A 674 2.97 41.44 -2.84
C SER A 674 3.84 40.83 -1.74
N LEU A 675 5.17 40.85 -1.92
CA LEU A 675 6.18 40.22 -1.09
C LEU A 675 7.29 41.24 -0.80
N GLY A 676 7.78 41.29 0.43
CA GLY A 676 8.84 42.22 0.79
C GLY A 676 9.44 41.95 2.17
N HIS A 677 10.37 42.80 2.57
CA HIS A 677 10.93 42.82 3.93
C HIS A 677 10.60 44.15 4.59
N ALA A 678 10.29 44.12 5.88
CA ALA A 678 10.14 45.31 6.70
C ALA A 678 11.00 45.16 7.95
N THR A 679 11.61 46.27 8.37
CA THR A 679 12.34 46.37 9.63
C THR A 679 11.47 47.10 10.63
N MET A 680 11.13 46.41 11.71
CA MET A 680 10.40 46.99 12.83
C MET A 680 11.38 47.27 13.97
N THR A 681 11.30 48.47 14.52
CA THR A 681 11.99 48.82 15.77
C THR A 681 10.94 48.86 16.88
N VAL A 682 11.14 48.03 17.89
CA VAL A 682 10.30 47.93 19.09
C VAL A 682 11.10 48.47 20.26
N ARG A 683 10.61 49.50 20.93
CA ARG A 683 11.21 50.06 22.14
C ARG A 683 10.33 49.77 23.32
N ILE A 684 10.94 49.22 24.37
CA ILE A 684 10.26 48.84 25.60
C ILE A 684 10.88 49.68 26.71
N ASP A 685 10.05 50.44 27.43
CA ASP A 685 10.56 51.30 28.50
C ASP A 685 11.27 50.47 29.58
N GLY A 686 12.53 50.80 29.84
CA GLY A 686 13.41 50.07 30.77
C GLY A 686 14.13 48.82 30.24
N TYR A 687 13.90 48.35 29.00
CA TYR A 687 14.47 47.09 28.47
C TYR A 687 15.27 47.21 27.15
N GLY A 688 15.38 48.42 26.60
CA GLY A 688 16.20 48.75 25.41
C GLY A 688 15.50 48.46 24.06
N ASP A 689 16.09 48.98 22.99
CA ASP A 689 15.55 48.88 21.62
C ASP A 689 15.84 47.50 21.01
N ASP A 690 14.85 46.93 20.30
CA ASP A 690 15.01 45.73 19.48
C ASP A 690 14.65 46.06 18.03
N GLN A 691 15.52 45.66 17.10
CA GLN A 691 15.28 45.81 15.66
C GLN A 691 15.15 44.44 15.04
N LEU A 692 14.01 44.21 14.39
CA LEU A 692 13.71 42.96 13.72
C LEU A 692 13.34 43.21 12.26
N THR A 693 14.11 42.60 11.36
CA THR A 693 13.75 42.53 9.94
C THR A 693 13.02 41.22 9.69
N PHE A 694 11.83 41.29 9.12
CA PHE A 694 11.03 40.12 8.80
C PHE A 694 10.44 40.20 7.38
N PRO A 695 10.25 39.03 6.74
CA PRO A 695 9.52 38.96 5.49
C PRO A 695 8.01 39.12 5.75
N TYR A 696 7.31 39.75 4.80
CA TYR A 696 5.85 39.87 4.84
C TYR A 696 5.24 39.61 3.46
N THR A 697 3.97 39.21 3.46
CA THR A 697 3.10 39.29 2.28
C THR A 697 2.04 40.35 2.53
N ARG A 698 1.69 41.12 1.51
CA ARG A 698 0.70 42.20 1.66
C ARG A 698 -0.64 41.73 2.27
N PRO A 699 -1.23 40.57 1.90
CA PRO A 699 -2.47 40.08 2.50
C PRO A 699 -2.34 39.74 4.00
N LEU A 700 -1.15 39.39 4.46
CA LEU A 700 -0.90 38.95 5.83
C LEU A 700 -0.19 40.01 6.68
N LEU A 701 0.18 41.15 6.09
CA LEU A 701 0.98 42.20 6.75
C LEU A 701 0.39 42.60 8.11
N GLY A 702 -0.93 42.78 8.20
CA GLY A 702 -1.59 43.13 9.46
C GLY A 702 -1.49 42.05 10.55
N VAL A 703 -1.55 40.76 10.17
CA VAL A 703 -1.41 39.64 11.10
C VAL A 703 0.05 39.50 11.54
N VAL A 704 0.97 39.62 10.58
CA VAL A 704 2.41 39.42 10.76
C VAL A 704 3.02 40.52 11.63
N LEU A 705 2.61 41.79 11.44
CA LEU A 705 3.11 42.93 12.22
C LEU A 705 2.89 42.76 13.72
N GLN A 706 1.67 42.39 14.12
CA GLN A 706 1.34 42.22 15.54
C GLN A 706 2.16 41.10 16.19
N GLU A 707 2.26 39.96 15.50
CA GLU A 707 2.92 38.79 16.06
C GLU A 707 4.43 38.98 16.19
N TYR A 708 5.07 39.64 15.22
CA TYR A 708 6.49 39.97 15.34
C TYR A 708 6.78 41.02 16.43
N ALA A 709 5.86 41.97 16.65
CA ALA A 709 6.03 42.96 17.69
C ALA A 709 5.88 42.32 19.07
N ALA A 710 4.85 41.48 19.24
CA ALA A 710 4.65 40.69 20.45
C ALA A 710 5.84 39.77 20.72
N TRP A 711 6.39 39.14 19.69
CA TRP A 711 7.59 38.31 19.80
C TRP A 711 8.82 39.10 20.26
N SER A 712 9.05 40.29 19.70
CA SER A 712 10.16 41.17 20.09
C SER A 712 10.06 41.56 21.57
N VAL A 713 8.85 41.88 22.05
CA VAL A 713 8.59 42.14 23.48
C VAL A 713 8.86 40.90 24.32
N LEU A 714 8.30 39.75 23.96
CA LEU A 714 8.45 38.49 24.68
C LEU A 714 9.93 38.09 24.82
N LYS A 715 10.70 38.16 23.72
CA LYS A 715 12.13 37.85 23.68
C LYS A 715 12.95 38.74 24.62
N ARG A 716 12.60 40.01 24.77
CA ARG A 716 13.32 40.97 25.63
C ARG A 716 12.89 40.87 27.09
N TYR A 717 11.59 40.72 27.33
CA TYR A 717 11.03 40.59 28.66
C TYR A 717 11.49 39.30 29.34
N LEU A 718 11.38 38.15 28.67
CA LEU A 718 11.84 36.86 29.23
C LEU A 718 13.36 36.83 29.47
N LYS A 719 14.16 37.42 28.58
CA LYS A 719 15.60 37.55 28.79
C LYS A 719 15.98 38.40 30.00
N ALA A 720 15.13 39.35 30.40
CA ALA A 720 15.43 40.19 31.55
C ALA A 720 15.00 39.53 32.88
N GLU A 721 14.02 38.64 32.86
CA GLU A 721 13.63 37.82 34.03
C GLU A 721 14.59 36.65 34.27
N ASP A 722 15.15 36.01 33.22
CA ASP A 722 16.19 34.97 33.37
C ASP A 722 17.49 35.47 34.04
N TYR A 723 17.66 36.80 34.18
CA TYR A 723 18.79 37.46 34.86
C TYR A 723 18.46 37.98 36.26
N LYS A 724 17.22 37.84 36.74
CA LYS A 724 16.79 38.14 38.12
C LYS A 724 16.62 36.86 38.93
#